data_AF-A0A835DPD8-F1
#
_entry.id   AF-A0A835DPD8-F1
#
_cell.length_a   1.000
_cell.length_b   1.000
_cell.length_c   1.000
_cell.angle_alpha   90.00
_cell.angle_beta   90.00
_cell.angle_gamma   90.00
#
_symmetry.space_group_name_H-M   'P 1'
#
loop_
_entity.id
_entity.type
_entity.pdbx_description
1 polymer ?
#
loop_
_entity_poly.entity_id
_entity_poly.type
_entity_poly.pdbx_seq_one_letter_code
_entity_poly.pdbx_strand_id
1 'polypeptide(L)'
;MGSSSGTKVGSLLHPFVFFISFFSLEFCTAIDSITSTQSIRDPETVVSVAEKFRLGFFSPGNSTNIRYLGIWYNGIPGPTPTIIWVANRETPFSDSSGVLTIADDGNLVVLDGRRNILWSTNVSNISRNSSAMILESGNLVLREENSTGFLWQSFDHPTDSFLPTMKIGVNLITGEKQILTSWKSDSDPSTGTFSAGFGSPLNIPQIFIWNGAIPHWRSGPWNNRIFIGIPDMYSVYLNGFNVIKDNPEGSLYLTYNYADETFSKIVLSSQGILVQTNWDVETKEWALSWLNPRTVCDVYGKCGPFGSCDVLNSEICSCLRGFEPKSIEEWSKGNWRGGCVRKSQLLCERNNGSREEGKQDGFLKLEMMKVPDSAIWLSGEDEFYCGQQCLRNCSCIAFAYESGIGCMSWSGDLIDIQKFSVGGVDLHIRVAYSELDKKRDVKVIIIITVLIGTIVLGICTYFSCRWWMAEQRGRKKKGMKKLKFDRREESKETSDDSMADDNTKQREGLEIPFFNFENMVIATNNFHVANKLGQGGFGPVYKFCTAIDTITPTQYIRDPESVISADENFKLGFYSHSNSTNRYVGIWYNKIPGPTVIWVANRENPLTDSSGVMKIADNGNLVVFDGQQNILWSTNLTNPSKNSSAMLLDFGNLVLQEGNSGDGVDNQRVLWQSFEHPSDTFLPKMKIGMNPKTDEKILLTSSKSDSNPSTGRFSAGISPLGIPQLFIWNGSHPYWRSGPWNNQVFIGIPRMSSFYNNGFNFLRDNQEGSVYFTFSFVNESLLSKYVLSSQGILVEKYWDDGTKEWVVSWLSQQTDCDFYGKCGPLGSCDALSSQICSCLRGFEPKSTEEWSKGNWRGGCVRKTQLQCEKNNGSHGVGKQDGFLKLEMMKVPDSAHWLSAVDVVECEEQCLRNCSCVAFAYDIGIGCMSWSGNLIDIKKFSVGGVDLHIRVAYSELELRNRQSFASVKLPDLLQFWMNKNMSVKECEVECLTNCSCTAYDSSCISGGSHGCLLWFGSLIDVRRLIEVDDDDQDLYIRLAASELGFTPKSQQEWDLFNWSSGCSRRTQLDCRKGDGFVMFTRVKLPNLLQFWMNKNMIFKEIEVECLKNCSCIAYSSSGISGGGHDCLLWFGNLIDVRRLI
;
A
#
# COMPACT_ATOMS: atom_id res chain seq x y z
N MET A 1 45.33 41.73 52.88
CA MET A 1 46.04 42.18 54.10
C MET A 1 46.09 41.03 55.08
N GLY A 2 47.28 40.75 55.64
CA GLY A 2 47.42 40.21 57.00
C GLY A 2 47.29 38.71 57.18
N SER A 3 48.44 38.04 57.23
CA SER A 3 48.69 36.68 57.69
C SER A 3 48.45 36.46 59.20
N SER A 4 48.18 35.21 59.59
CA SER A 4 49.03 34.37 60.46
C SER A 4 48.28 33.61 61.56
N SER A 5 48.49 32.29 61.62
CA SER A 5 49.27 31.62 62.69
C SER A 5 49.07 30.11 62.57
N GLY A 6 50.18 29.37 62.57
CA GLY A 6 50.17 27.92 62.51
C GLY A 6 50.52 27.28 63.85
N THR A 7 50.24 25.99 64.01
CA THR A 7 51.20 24.97 64.47
C THR A 7 50.61 23.56 64.34
N LYS A 8 51.47 22.61 63.98
CA LYS A 8 51.25 21.17 63.81
C LYS A 8 51.12 20.46 65.16
N VAL A 9 50.46 19.30 65.19
CA VAL A 9 51.04 17.95 65.50
C VAL A 9 49.92 16.91 65.39
N GLY A 10 50.22 15.76 64.78
CA GLY A 10 49.28 14.66 64.57
C GLY A 10 49.49 13.42 65.45
N SER A 11 48.60 12.47 65.19
CA SER A 11 48.55 11.04 65.60
C SER A 11 48.00 10.69 66.98
N LEU A 12 46.87 9.98 67.01
CA LEU A 12 46.77 8.56 67.39
C LEU A 12 45.36 8.00 67.12
N LEU A 13 45.26 6.68 67.05
CA LEU A 13 44.31 5.84 66.30
C LEU A 13 43.07 5.35 67.09
N HIS A 14 42.08 4.91 66.29
CA HIS A 14 41.07 3.84 66.50
C HIS A 14 39.73 4.15 67.21
N PRO A 15 38.66 3.38 66.93
CA PRO A 15 38.06 3.05 65.62
C PRO A 15 36.51 3.22 65.63
N PHE A 16 35.86 3.58 64.52
CA PHE A 16 34.39 3.55 64.42
C PHE A 16 33.94 2.34 63.61
N VAL A 17 33.17 1.49 64.28
CA VAL A 17 32.50 0.29 63.77
C VAL A 17 31.47 0.69 62.72
N PHE A 18 31.63 0.25 61.48
CA PHE A 18 30.57 0.25 60.47
C PHE A 18 29.80 -1.06 60.57
N PHE A 19 28.53 -0.98 61.01
CA PHE A 19 27.55 -2.05 60.91
C PHE A 19 27.28 -2.31 59.41
N ILE A 20 27.84 -3.40 58.88
CA ILE A 20 27.40 -3.97 57.60
C ILE A 20 26.13 -4.77 57.92
N SER A 21 24.97 -4.15 57.71
CA SER A 21 23.72 -4.89 57.59
C SER A 21 23.82 -5.78 56.36
N PHE A 22 23.84 -7.09 56.59
CA PHE A 22 23.57 -8.12 55.59
C PHE A 22 22.17 -7.86 54.99
N PHE A 23 22.10 -7.04 53.94
CA PHE A 23 21.05 -7.18 52.95
C PHE A 23 21.50 -8.31 52.03
N SER A 24 20.94 -9.49 52.26
CA SER A 24 20.93 -10.58 51.29
C SER A 24 20.33 -10.02 50.00
N LEU A 25 21.17 -9.67 49.03
CA LEU A 25 20.74 -9.53 47.64
C LEU A 25 20.37 -10.93 47.17
N GLU A 26 19.11 -11.32 47.40
CA GLU A 26 18.49 -12.39 46.63
C GLU A 26 18.46 -11.92 45.17
N PHE A 27 19.42 -12.40 44.37
CA PHE A 27 19.31 -12.37 42.93
C PHE A 27 18.16 -13.30 42.55
N CYS A 28 16.97 -12.74 42.36
CA CYS A 28 15.83 -13.49 41.82
C CYS A 28 16.05 -13.64 40.32
N THR A 29 16.68 -14.74 39.89
CA THR A 29 16.70 -15.12 38.47
C THR A 29 15.28 -15.48 38.06
N ALA A 30 14.73 -14.83 37.03
CA ALA A 30 13.44 -15.21 36.47
C ALA A 30 13.52 -16.66 35.97
N ILE A 31 12.65 -17.52 36.51
CA ILE A 31 12.52 -18.90 36.07
C ILE A 31 11.71 -18.85 34.76
N ASP A 32 12.28 -19.36 33.67
CA ASP A 32 11.68 -19.42 32.32
C ASP A 32 11.22 -20.84 31.95
N SER A 33 11.68 -21.83 32.70
CA SER A 33 11.46 -23.25 32.46
C SER A 33 11.14 -24.01 33.76
N ILE A 34 10.29 -25.02 33.63
CA ILE A 34 9.84 -25.89 34.72
C ILE A 34 10.36 -27.29 34.40
N THR A 35 11.18 -27.84 35.29
CA THR A 35 11.64 -29.24 35.24
C THR A 35 10.85 -30.10 36.22
N SER A 36 11.01 -31.42 36.17
CA SER A 36 10.34 -32.36 37.08
C SER A 36 10.64 -32.16 38.57
N THR A 37 11.70 -31.41 38.90
CA THR A 37 12.06 -31.09 40.29
C THR A 37 11.47 -29.77 40.79
N GLN A 38 10.83 -29.01 39.89
CA GLN A 38 10.31 -27.67 40.16
C GLN A 38 8.77 -27.65 40.06
N SER A 39 8.17 -26.74 40.80
CA SER A 39 6.72 -26.51 40.77
C SER A 39 6.46 -25.03 40.99
N ILE A 40 5.53 -24.46 40.24
CA ILE A 40 5.06 -23.08 40.46
C ILE A 40 3.83 -23.14 41.34
N ARG A 41 3.88 -22.47 42.49
CA ARG A 41 2.76 -22.34 43.42
C ARG A 41 2.17 -20.95 43.31
N ASP A 42 0.87 -20.82 43.37
CA ASP A 42 0.23 -19.50 43.43
C ASP A 42 0.73 -18.66 44.64
N PRO A 43 1.29 -17.44 44.48
CA PRO A 43 1.27 -16.53 43.31
C PRO A 43 2.60 -16.42 42.53
N GLU A 44 3.48 -17.40 42.62
CA GLU A 44 4.69 -17.50 41.81
C GLU A 44 4.35 -17.51 40.31
N THR A 45 5.26 -16.99 39.50
CA THR A 45 5.09 -16.88 38.05
C THR A 45 6.38 -17.23 37.34
N VAL A 46 6.25 -17.72 36.10
CA VAL A 46 7.35 -17.91 35.15
C VAL A 46 7.29 -16.81 34.11
N VAL A 47 8.43 -16.25 33.74
CA VAL A 47 8.53 -15.12 32.80
C VAL A 47 9.40 -15.55 31.62
N SER A 48 9.05 -15.13 30.41
CA SER A 48 9.93 -15.35 29.24
C SER A 48 11.28 -14.65 29.43
N VAL A 49 12.32 -15.12 28.75
CA VAL A 49 13.71 -14.65 28.90
C VAL A 49 13.84 -13.15 28.59
N ALA A 50 13.15 -12.65 27.56
CA ALA A 50 13.13 -11.22 27.23
C ALA A 50 12.03 -10.45 27.97
N GLU A 51 11.42 -11.05 28.99
CA GLU A 51 10.38 -10.45 29.84
C GLU A 51 9.15 -9.95 29.07
N LYS A 52 8.80 -10.58 27.93
CA LYS A 52 7.63 -10.22 27.11
C LYS A 52 6.34 -10.87 27.60
N PHE A 53 6.41 -12.10 28.09
CA PHE A 53 5.23 -12.87 28.53
C PHE A 53 5.41 -13.43 29.94
N ARG A 54 4.31 -13.57 30.66
CA ARG A 54 4.27 -14.14 32.02
C ARG A 54 3.23 -15.26 32.07
N LEU A 55 3.62 -16.39 32.64
CA LEU A 55 2.78 -17.55 32.95
C LEU A 55 2.57 -17.60 34.46
N GLY A 56 1.32 -17.77 34.89
CA GLY A 56 1.02 -17.95 36.31
C GLY A 56 -0.46 -18.04 36.61
N PHE A 57 -0.78 -18.00 37.90
CA PHE A 57 -2.16 -18.04 38.37
C PHE A 57 -2.76 -16.62 38.41
N PHE A 58 -3.98 -16.48 37.90
CA PHE A 58 -4.71 -15.23 37.86
C PHE A 58 -6.19 -15.42 38.18
N SER A 59 -6.87 -14.31 38.45
CA SER A 59 -8.33 -14.26 38.61
C SER A 59 -8.91 -13.20 37.67
N PRO A 60 -9.87 -13.55 36.80
CA PRO A 60 -10.51 -12.60 35.89
C PRO A 60 -11.49 -11.68 36.64
N GLY A 61 -11.55 -10.41 36.23
CA GLY A 61 -12.42 -9.39 36.84
C GLY A 61 -12.06 -9.07 38.30
N ASN A 62 -13.07 -8.72 39.10
CA ASN A 62 -12.91 -8.41 40.54
C ASN A 62 -13.05 -9.64 41.45
N SER A 63 -13.07 -10.85 40.90
CA SER A 63 -13.16 -12.07 41.70
C SER A 63 -11.80 -12.38 42.33
N THR A 64 -11.75 -12.57 43.64
CA THR A 64 -10.52 -13.01 44.34
C THR A 64 -10.46 -14.52 44.54
N ASN A 65 -11.58 -15.22 44.33
CA ASN A 65 -11.73 -16.60 44.80
C ASN A 65 -11.48 -17.61 43.69
N ILE A 66 -11.70 -17.28 42.41
CA ILE A 66 -11.58 -18.25 41.32
C ILE A 66 -10.21 -18.07 40.65
N ARG A 67 -9.44 -19.15 40.57
CA ARG A 67 -8.09 -19.15 40.02
C ARG A 67 -7.99 -19.97 38.74
N TYR A 68 -7.28 -19.40 37.78
CA TYR A 68 -6.94 -19.98 36.50
C TYR A 68 -5.43 -19.89 36.28
N LEU A 69 -4.85 -20.86 35.60
CA LEU A 69 -3.52 -20.76 35.02
C LEU A 69 -3.64 -20.12 33.64
N GLY A 70 -2.89 -19.05 33.39
CA GLY A 70 -2.89 -18.39 32.09
C GLY A 70 -1.57 -17.71 31.75
N ILE A 71 -1.50 -17.23 30.51
CA ILE A 71 -0.39 -16.46 29.96
C ILE A 71 -0.88 -15.05 29.65
N TRP A 72 -0.06 -14.04 29.95
CA TRP A 72 -0.34 -12.64 29.65
C TRP A 72 0.92 -11.86 29.26
N TYR A 73 0.73 -10.68 28.66
CA TYR A 73 1.84 -9.76 28.39
C TYR A 73 2.46 -9.23 29.69
N ASN A 74 3.78 -9.25 29.76
CA ASN A 74 4.55 -8.73 30.88
C ASN A 74 4.97 -7.26 30.61
N GLY A 75 4.99 -6.43 31.65
CA GLY A 75 5.44 -5.03 31.54
C GLY A 75 4.43 -4.03 30.92
N ILE A 76 3.22 -4.46 30.56
CA ILE A 76 2.15 -3.59 30.07
C ILE A 76 1.38 -2.99 31.27
N PRO A 77 1.38 -1.64 31.44
CA PRO A 77 0.67 -0.99 32.54
C PRO A 77 -0.85 -1.06 32.33
N GLY A 78 -1.58 -1.56 33.31
CA GLY A 78 -3.04 -1.64 33.30
C GLY A 78 -3.61 -2.20 34.61
N PRO A 79 -4.91 -1.98 34.90
CA PRO A 79 -5.53 -2.46 36.14
C PRO A 79 -5.69 -3.99 36.19
N THR A 80 -5.75 -4.65 35.03
CA THR A 80 -5.88 -6.10 34.90
C THR A 80 -4.88 -6.64 33.87
N PRO A 81 -4.26 -7.81 34.11
CA PRO A 81 -3.34 -8.42 33.16
C PRO A 81 -4.06 -8.77 31.85
N THR A 82 -3.39 -8.54 30.72
CA THR A 82 -3.92 -8.88 29.39
C THR A 82 -3.70 -10.36 29.10
N ILE A 83 -4.69 -11.19 29.44
CA ILE A 83 -4.63 -12.64 29.24
C ILE A 83 -4.72 -12.99 27.74
N ILE A 84 -3.89 -13.93 27.30
CA ILE A 84 -3.81 -14.41 25.90
C ILE A 84 -3.98 -15.94 25.77
N TRP A 85 -3.89 -16.67 26.89
CA TRP A 85 -4.10 -18.12 26.91
C TRP A 85 -4.49 -18.59 28.32
N VAL A 86 -5.33 -19.61 28.42
CA VAL A 86 -5.83 -20.17 29.69
C VAL A 86 -5.86 -21.69 29.61
N ALA A 87 -5.27 -22.37 30.59
CA ALA A 87 -5.19 -23.83 30.63
C ALA A 87 -6.49 -24.49 31.15
N ASN A 88 -6.81 -24.26 32.43
CA ASN A 88 -7.89 -24.93 33.16
C ASN A 88 -9.23 -24.16 33.05
N ARG A 89 -9.60 -23.80 31.82
CA ARG A 89 -10.78 -22.98 31.49
C ARG A 89 -12.10 -23.60 31.97
N GLU A 90 -12.22 -24.93 31.95
CA GLU A 90 -13.44 -25.64 32.38
C GLU A 90 -13.42 -26.05 33.86
N THR A 91 -12.24 -26.09 34.47
CA THR A 91 -12.00 -26.64 35.81
C THR A 91 -11.18 -25.66 36.67
N PRO A 92 -11.74 -24.48 37.00
CA PRO A 92 -11.11 -23.56 37.93
C PRO A 92 -11.17 -24.06 39.37
N PHE A 93 -10.36 -23.46 40.25
CA PHE A 93 -10.36 -23.77 41.68
C PHE A 93 -10.57 -22.50 42.52
N SER A 94 -11.06 -22.68 43.75
CA SER A 94 -11.65 -21.61 44.58
C SER A 94 -10.73 -21.03 45.66
N ASP A 95 -9.43 -21.36 45.62
CA ASP A 95 -8.42 -20.94 46.61
C ASP A 95 -7.05 -20.74 45.93
N SER A 96 -6.03 -20.30 46.67
CA SER A 96 -4.66 -20.14 46.14
C SER A 96 -3.80 -21.40 46.29
N SER A 97 -4.41 -22.59 46.19
CA SER A 97 -3.71 -23.87 46.39
C SER A 97 -3.14 -24.48 45.10
N GLY A 98 -3.27 -23.76 43.98
CA GLY A 98 -2.87 -24.20 42.66
C GLY A 98 -1.37 -24.46 42.54
N VAL A 99 -1.03 -25.58 41.90
CA VAL A 99 0.36 -25.96 41.62
C VAL A 99 0.49 -26.37 40.16
N LEU A 100 1.38 -25.73 39.41
CA LEU A 100 1.80 -26.18 38.07
C LEU A 100 3.11 -26.95 38.21
N THR A 101 3.13 -28.21 37.75
CA THR A 101 4.31 -29.08 37.84
C THR A 101 4.28 -30.16 36.75
N ILE A 102 5.38 -30.90 36.62
CA ILE A 102 5.49 -32.05 35.73
C ILE A 102 5.21 -33.31 36.55
N ALA A 103 4.22 -34.10 36.13
CA ALA A 103 3.84 -35.35 36.79
C ALA A 103 4.85 -36.48 36.51
N ASP A 104 4.75 -37.58 37.26
CA ASP A 104 5.66 -38.73 37.13
C ASP A 104 5.62 -39.41 35.74
N ASP A 105 4.56 -39.16 34.97
CA ASP A 105 4.37 -39.62 33.60
C ASP A 105 5.00 -38.68 32.54
N GLY A 106 5.58 -37.56 32.96
CA GLY A 106 6.19 -36.56 32.09
C GLY A 106 5.22 -35.53 31.50
N ASN A 107 3.94 -35.53 31.89
CA ASN A 107 2.99 -34.51 31.47
C ASN A 107 3.07 -33.25 32.33
N LEU A 108 2.85 -32.08 31.72
CA LEU A 108 2.64 -30.85 32.47
C LEU A 108 1.22 -30.84 33.02
N VAL A 109 1.05 -30.64 34.33
CA VAL A 109 -0.23 -30.74 35.03
C VAL A 109 -0.48 -29.54 35.94
N VAL A 110 -1.76 -29.15 36.03
CA VAL A 110 -2.26 -28.22 37.05
C VAL A 110 -2.94 -29.03 38.14
N LEU A 111 -2.48 -28.87 39.38
CA LEU A 111 -2.99 -29.58 40.57
C LEU A 111 -3.70 -28.61 41.51
N ASP A 112 -4.73 -29.11 42.20
CA ASP A 112 -5.32 -28.44 43.36
C ASP A 112 -4.54 -28.73 44.66
N GLY A 113 -4.93 -28.10 45.77
CA GLY A 113 -4.32 -28.31 47.09
C GLY A 113 -4.44 -29.74 47.64
N ARG A 114 -5.29 -30.59 47.03
CA ARG A 114 -5.43 -32.02 47.34
C ARG A 114 -4.66 -32.91 46.37
N ARG A 115 -3.89 -32.33 45.44
CA ARG A 115 -3.15 -33.00 44.35
C ARG A 115 -4.04 -33.70 43.31
N ASN A 116 -5.28 -33.28 43.14
CA ASN A 116 -6.09 -33.70 42.00
C ASN A 116 -5.65 -32.96 40.74
N ILE A 117 -5.55 -33.69 39.62
CA ILE A 117 -5.22 -33.10 38.31
C ILE A 117 -6.45 -32.39 37.75
N LEU A 118 -6.36 -31.09 37.58
CA LEU A 118 -7.40 -30.23 37.00
C LEU A 118 -7.23 -30.07 35.49
N TRP A 119 -5.98 -30.05 35.02
CA TRP A 119 -5.60 -29.95 33.61
C TRP A 119 -4.28 -30.67 33.34
N SER A 120 -4.11 -31.24 32.15
CA SER A 120 -2.89 -31.93 31.71
C SER A 120 -2.70 -31.76 30.20
N THR A 121 -1.44 -31.78 29.75
CA THR A 121 -1.07 -31.86 28.32
C THR A 121 -1.52 -33.14 27.63
N ASN A 122 -1.74 -34.22 28.38
CA ASN A 122 -2.27 -35.50 27.91
C ASN A 122 -1.51 -36.11 26.71
N VAL A 123 -0.19 -35.97 26.69
CA VAL A 123 0.68 -36.58 25.68
C VAL A 123 0.96 -38.03 26.08
N SER A 124 0.91 -38.94 25.09
CA SER A 124 1.17 -40.37 25.28
C SER A 124 2.64 -40.71 25.00
N ASN A 125 3.20 -41.73 25.69
CA ASN A 125 4.57 -42.22 25.50
C ASN A 125 5.70 -41.21 25.81
N ILE A 126 5.55 -40.40 26.86
CA ILE A 126 6.58 -39.43 27.27
C ILE A 126 7.67 -40.11 28.11
N SER A 127 8.92 -39.69 27.91
CA SER A 127 10.07 -40.03 28.76
C SER A 127 10.04 -39.20 30.05
N ARG A 128 10.54 -39.72 31.18
CA ARG A 128 10.52 -39.02 32.48
C ARG A 128 11.34 -37.70 32.51
N ASN A 129 12.08 -37.39 31.46
CA ASN A 129 12.93 -36.21 31.33
C ASN A 129 12.26 -35.12 30.47
N SER A 130 11.07 -34.69 30.87
CA SER A 130 10.35 -33.59 30.23
C SER A 130 10.62 -32.26 30.95
N SER A 131 10.56 -31.17 30.19
CA SER A 131 10.65 -29.79 30.69
C SER A 131 9.62 -28.92 29.96
N ALA A 132 8.98 -28.01 30.69
CA ALA A 132 8.07 -27.02 30.13
C ALA A 132 8.74 -25.64 30.08
N MET A 133 8.51 -24.86 29.02
CA MET A 133 9.14 -23.56 28.82
C MET A 133 8.18 -22.58 28.14
N ILE A 134 8.18 -21.31 28.55
CA ILE A 134 7.48 -20.24 27.83
C ILE A 134 8.44 -19.53 26.86
N LEU A 135 8.05 -19.45 25.58
CA LEU A 135 8.86 -18.83 24.52
C LEU A 135 8.56 -17.33 24.38
N GLU A 136 9.44 -16.61 23.67
CA GLU A 136 9.27 -15.18 23.37
C GLU A 136 8.11 -14.85 22.42
N SER A 137 7.51 -15.87 21.80
CA SER A 137 6.26 -15.73 21.04
C SER A 137 5.01 -15.79 21.93
N GLY A 138 5.16 -16.13 23.21
CA GLY A 138 4.05 -16.44 24.12
C GLY A 138 3.60 -17.91 24.06
N ASN A 139 4.27 -18.75 23.26
CA ASN A 139 3.98 -20.18 23.17
C ASN A 139 4.58 -20.94 24.38
N LEU A 140 3.73 -21.58 25.18
CA LEU A 140 4.13 -22.55 26.19
C LEU A 140 4.34 -23.93 25.55
N VAL A 141 5.55 -24.47 25.66
CA VAL A 141 5.93 -25.75 25.05
C VAL A 141 6.36 -26.77 26.10
N LEU A 142 6.02 -28.04 25.87
CA LEU A 142 6.57 -29.19 26.58
C LEU A 142 7.56 -29.89 25.66
N ARG A 143 8.78 -30.15 26.13
CA ARG A 143 9.82 -30.82 25.35
C ARG A 143 10.58 -31.84 26.20
N GLU A 144 11.21 -32.79 25.53
CA GLU A 144 12.18 -33.70 26.14
C GLU A 144 13.57 -33.06 26.12
N GLU A 145 14.38 -33.23 27.18
CA GLU A 145 15.69 -32.58 27.31
C GLU A 145 16.67 -32.87 26.15
N ASN A 146 16.52 -34.02 25.48
CA ASN A 146 17.42 -34.47 24.40
C ASN A 146 16.80 -34.41 22.99
N SER A 147 15.59 -33.86 22.85
CA SER A 147 14.88 -33.77 21.56
C SER A 147 14.80 -32.34 21.07
N THR A 148 14.93 -32.15 19.76
CA THR A 148 14.75 -30.84 19.10
C THR A 148 13.29 -30.52 18.80
N GLY A 149 12.37 -31.48 18.94
CA GLY A 149 10.93 -31.30 18.69
C GLY A 149 10.12 -31.03 19.97
N PHE A 150 8.98 -30.36 19.81
CA PHE A 150 8.02 -30.15 20.89
C PHE A 150 7.10 -31.38 21.03
N LEU A 151 6.87 -31.82 22.26
CA LEU A 151 5.91 -32.87 22.59
C LEU A 151 4.48 -32.32 22.62
N TRP A 152 4.34 -31.06 23.06
CA TRP A 152 3.08 -30.33 23.13
C TRP A 152 3.35 -28.83 23.07
N GLN A 153 2.43 -28.06 22.50
CA GLN A 153 2.52 -26.61 22.46
C GLN A 153 1.14 -25.93 22.61
N SER A 154 1.10 -24.82 23.34
CA SER A 154 -0.12 -24.04 23.56
C SER A 154 -0.71 -23.46 22.27
N PHE A 155 0.12 -23.17 21.26
CA PHE A 155 -0.32 -22.66 19.97
C PHE A 155 -1.16 -23.66 19.16
N ASP A 156 -1.07 -24.97 19.45
CA ASP A 156 -1.96 -25.97 18.85
C ASP A 156 -3.30 -26.06 19.59
N HIS A 157 -3.40 -25.45 20.78
CA HIS A 157 -4.58 -25.41 21.62
C HIS A 157 -4.97 -23.96 21.98
N PRO A 158 -5.35 -23.13 20.97
CA PRO A 158 -5.78 -21.76 21.20
C PRO A 158 -6.92 -21.64 22.21
N THR A 159 -7.01 -20.47 22.86
CA THR A 159 -8.21 -20.04 23.57
C THR A 159 -9.00 -19.05 22.72
N ASP A 160 -9.16 -17.81 23.17
CA ASP A 160 -9.85 -16.74 22.44
C ASP A 160 -8.90 -15.87 21.60
N SER A 161 -7.60 -15.98 21.84
CA SER A 161 -6.59 -15.09 21.29
C SER A 161 -5.76 -15.75 20.18
N PHE A 162 -5.47 -14.97 19.15
CA PHE A 162 -4.56 -15.29 18.05
C PHE A 162 -3.43 -14.26 18.02
N LEU A 163 -2.20 -14.75 18.09
CA LEU A 163 -1.00 -13.95 18.28
C LEU A 163 -0.11 -13.95 17.04
N PRO A 164 0.84 -13.01 16.93
CA PRO A 164 1.83 -13.03 15.86
C PRO A 164 2.59 -14.37 15.87
N THR A 165 2.93 -14.89 14.69
CA THR A 165 3.58 -16.21 14.46
C THR A 165 2.74 -17.44 14.79
N MET A 166 1.59 -17.30 15.45
CA MET A 166 0.66 -18.39 15.68
C MET A 166 0.09 -18.89 14.35
N LYS A 167 -0.27 -20.18 14.29
CA LYS A 167 -0.86 -20.81 13.11
C LYS A 167 -2.28 -21.26 13.43
N ILE A 168 -3.26 -20.70 12.72
CA ILE A 168 -4.66 -21.16 12.77
C ILE A 168 -4.95 -21.83 11.45
N GLY A 169 -5.08 -23.16 11.43
CA GLY A 169 -5.17 -23.90 10.19
C GLY A 169 -6.12 -25.09 10.21
N VAL A 170 -6.16 -25.75 9.06
CA VAL A 170 -6.85 -27.02 8.84
C VAL A 170 -5.88 -27.98 8.17
N ASN A 171 -5.81 -29.20 8.67
CA ASN A 171 -5.16 -30.29 7.98
C ASN A 171 -6.10 -30.77 6.86
N LEU A 172 -5.68 -30.67 5.60
CA LEU A 172 -6.52 -31.01 4.44
C LEU A 172 -6.70 -32.52 4.27
N ILE A 173 -5.88 -33.33 4.94
CA ILE A 173 -5.94 -34.80 4.90
C ILE A 173 -6.84 -35.33 6.02
N THR A 174 -6.57 -34.95 7.28
CA THR A 174 -7.32 -35.44 8.45
C THR A 174 -8.60 -34.66 8.70
N GLY A 175 -8.71 -33.43 8.18
CA GLY A 175 -9.81 -32.51 8.44
C GLY A 175 -9.76 -31.83 9.81
N GLU A 176 -8.70 -32.07 10.59
CA GLU A 176 -8.50 -31.47 11.91
C GLU A 176 -8.26 -29.96 11.80
N LYS A 177 -8.87 -29.18 12.68
CA LYS A 177 -8.86 -27.71 12.63
C LYS A 177 -8.36 -27.12 13.94
N GLN A 178 -7.44 -26.16 13.87
CA GLN A 178 -7.23 -25.22 14.96
C GLN A 178 -8.31 -24.13 14.90
N ILE A 179 -9.06 -23.95 15.99
CA ILE A 179 -10.13 -22.95 16.11
C ILE A 179 -9.96 -22.12 17.38
N LEU A 180 -10.22 -20.82 17.26
CA LEU A 180 -10.39 -19.96 18.42
C LEU A 180 -11.76 -20.24 19.05
N THR A 181 -11.85 -20.12 20.37
CA THR A 181 -13.09 -20.24 21.14
C THR A 181 -13.17 -19.07 22.11
N SER A 182 -14.28 -18.32 22.05
CA SER A 182 -14.44 -17.13 22.89
C SER A 182 -14.50 -17.51 24.37
N TRP A 183 -14.23 -16.55 25.24
CA TRP A 183 -14.67 -16.66 26.63
C TRP A 183 -16.19 -16.64 26.70
N LYS A 184 -16.74 -17.18 27.79
CA LYS A 184 -18.19 -17.14 28.06
C LYS A 184 -18.65 -15.74 28.46
N SER A 185 -17.81 -14.99 29.15
CA SER A 185 -17.97 -13.56 29.41
C SER A 185 -16.61 -12.91 29.73
N ASP A 186 -16.54 -11.59 29.79
CA ASP A 186 -15.31 -10.86 30.13
C ASP A 186 -14.75 -11.19 31.53
N SER A 187 -15.56 -11.86 32.38
CA SER A 187 -15.18 -12.33 33.72
C SER A 187 -15.13 -13.85 33.86
N ASP A 188 -15.44 -14.61 32.81
CA ASP A 188 -15.53 -16.08 32.82
C ASP A 188 -14.81 -16.67 31.58
N PRO A 189 -13.54 -17.12 31.75
CA PRO A 189 -12.73 -17.73 30.71
C PRO A 189 -13.16 -19.12 30.24
N SER A 190 -14.23 -19.69 30.83
CA SER A 190 -14.78 -20.95 30.34
C SER A 190 -15.23 -20.82 28.88
N THR A 191 -15.33 -21.96 28.19
CA THR A 191 -15.64 -22.00 26.76
C THR A 191 -16.97 -21.31 26.46
N GLY A 192 -16.92 -20.23 25.69
CA GLY A 192 -18.08 -19.50 25.20
C GLY A 192 -18.73 -20.17 23.99
N THR A 193 -19.79 -19.54 23.47
CA THR A 193 -20.58 -20.09 22.36
C THR A 193 -19.99 -19.79 20.98
N PHE A 194 -19.06 -18.83 20.89
CA PHE A 194 -18.48 -18.41 19.62
C PHE A 194 -17.16 -19.10 19.34
N SER A 195 -16.94 -19.45 18.08
CA SER A 195 -15.67 -19.99 17.58
C SER A 195 -15.26 -19.34 16.27
N ALA A 196 -13.97 -19.33 15.96
CA ALA A 196 -13.48 -18.76 14.71
C ALA A 196 -12.32 -19.57 14.10
N GLY A 197 -12.27 -19.65 12.77
CA GLY A 197 -11.26 -20.42 12.04
C GLY A 197 -11.62 -20.66 10.58
N PHE A 198 -10.87 -21.55 9.91
CA PHE A 198 -11.12 -21.88 8.51
C PHE A 198 -12.43 -22.66 8.29
N GLY A 199 -13.12 -22.28 7.22
CA GLY A 199 -14.29 -22.98 6.70
C GLY A 199 -13.97 -24.38 6.14
N SER A 200 -14.75 -24.85 5.16
CA SER A 200 -14.53 -26.18 4.56
C SER A 200 -13.16 -26.26 3.87
N PRO A 201 -12.36 -27.33 4.07
CA PRO A 201 -11.03 -27.50 3.45
C PRO A 201 -11.08 -27.71 1.93
N LEU A 202 -12.26 -28.01 1.36
CA LEU A 202 -12.44 -28.32 -0.05
C LEU A 202 -12.74 -27.09 -0.94
N ASN A 203 -12.95 -25.92 -0.32
CA ASN A 203 -13.32 -24.69 -1.02
C ASN A 203 -12.18 -23.66 -0.96
N ILE A 204 -12.38 -22.53 -1.66
CA ILE A 204 -11.47 -21.38 -1.58
C ILE A 204 -11.32 -20.95 -0.10
N PRO A 205 -10.09 -20.70 0.41
CA PRO A 205 -9.87 -20.41 1.83
C PRO A 205 -10.66 -19.20 2.32
N GLN A 206 -11.39 -19.38 3.42
CA GLN A 206 -12.25 -18.38 4.05
C GLN A 206 -12.25 -18.57 5.57
N ILE A 207 -12.31 -17.47 6.31
CA ILE A 207 -12.45 -17.46 7.77
C ILE A 207 -13.90 -17.19 8.12
N PHE A 208 -14.38 -17.93 9.10
CA PHE A 208 -15.72 -17.78 9.66
C PHE A 208 -15.64 -17.55 11.16
N ILE A 209 -16.66 -16.88 11.67
CA ILE A 209 -17.05 -16.93 13.08
C ILE A 209 -18.36 -17.70 13.15
N TRP A 210 -18.47 -18.67 14.05
CA TRP A 210 -19.69 -19.43 14.30
C TRP A 210 -20.25 -19.10 15.68
N ASN A 211 -21.57 -19.15 15.81
CA ASN A 211 -22.27 -19.27 17.08
C ASN A 211 -22.80 -20.71 17.18
N GLY A 212 -22.10 -21.55 17.95
CA GLY A 212 -22.28 -23.00 17.89
C GLY A 212 -21.97 -23.53 16.49
N ALA A 213 -22.96 -24.07 15.79
CA ALA A 213 -22.82 -24.59 14.43
C ALA A 213 -23.25 -23.60 13.33
N ILE A 214 -23.81 -22.44 13.70
CA ILE A 214 -24.41 -21.50 12.76
C ILE A 214 -23.36 -20.42 12.40
N PRO A 215 -23.06 -20.18 11.12
CA PRO A 215 -22.21 -19.07 10.71
C PRO A 215 -22.77 -17.73 11.21
N HIS A 216 -21.93 -16.97 11.89
CA HIS A 216 -22.24 -15.63 12.41
C HIS A 216 -21.59 -14.53 11.56
N TRP A 217 -20.40 -14.78 11.01
CA TRP A 217 -19.66 -13.87 10.15
C TRP A 217 -18.76 -14.63 9.19
N ARG A 218 -18.42 -14.01 8.05
CA ARG A 218 -17.54 -14.58 7.02
C ARG A 218 -16.65 -13.50 6.41
N SER A 219 -15.35 -13.81 6.30
CA SER A 219 -14.31 -12.93 5.73
C SER A 219 -14.40 -12.75 4.22
N GLY A 220 -15.09 -13.65 3.54
CA GLY A 220 -15.01 -13.81 2.09
C GLY A 220 -13.70 -14.49 1.64
N PRO A 221 -13.59 -14.85 0.35
CA PRO A 221 -12.44 -15.57 -0.22
C PRO A 221 -11.08 -14.86 -0.05
N TRP A 222 -10.02 -15.65 0.13
CA TRP A 222 -8.63 -15.17 0.12
C TRP A 222 -8.09 -15.04 -1.31
N ASN A 223 -7.56 -13.87 -1.69
CA ASN A 223 -7.01 -13.60 -3.03
C ASN A 223 -5.47 -13.59 -3.10
N ASN A 224 -4.80 -14.33 -2.22
CA ASN A 224 -3.34 -14.30 -2.02
C ASN A 224 -2.78 -12.99 -1.44
N ARG A 225 -3.64 -11.99 -1.16
CA ARG A 225 -3.23 -10.71 -0.56
C ARG A 225 -4.08 -10.33 0.64
N ILE A 226 -5.40 -10.44 0.51
CA ILE A 226 -6.41 -10.04 1.48
C ILE A 226 -7.62 -10.99 1.41
N PHE A 227 -8.46 -10.97 2.45
CA PHE A 227 -9.80 -11.53 2.37
C PHE A 227 -10.74 -10.49 1.73
N ILE A 228 -11.28 -10.79 0.55
CA ILE A 228 -12.00 -9.81 -0.29
C ILE A 228 -13.34 -9.36 0.29
N GLY A 229 -13.85 -10.03 1.31
CA GLY A 229 -15.06 -9.64 2.04
C GLY A 229 -14.78 -8.72 3.24
N ILE A 230 -13.53 -8.28 3.44
CA ILE A 230 -13.12 -7.30 4.46
C ILE A 230 -12.59 -6.06 3.74
N PRO A 231 -13.42 -5.01 3.53
CA PRO A 231 -13.04 -3.86 2.69
C PRO A 231 -11.85 -3.07 3.24
N ASP A 232 -11.66 -3.05 4.57
CA ASP A 232 -10.59 -2.31 5.26
C ASP A 232 -9.28 -3.15 5.42
N MET A 233 -9.20 -4.34 4.85
CA MET A 233 -7.98 -5.18 4.96
C MET A 233 -6.91 -4.71 3.98
N TYR A 234 -5.79 -4.19 4.48
CA TYR A 234 -4.60 -3.85 3.69
C TYR A 234 -3.71 -5.07 3.42
N SER A 235 -2.92 -5.02 2.33
CA SER A 235 -2.13 -6.15 1.81
C SER A 235 -0.99 -6.62 2.76
N VAL A 236 -0.51 -7.84 2.50
CA VAL A 236 0.56 -8.57 3.22
C VAL A 236 1.76 -7.71 3.64
N TYR A 237 2.16 -6.73 2.81
CA TYR A 237 3.34 -5.90 3.05
C TYR A 237 3.18 -4.91 4.21
N LEU A 238 1.93 -4.58 4.61
CA LEU A 238 1.62 -3.65 5.71
C LEU A 238 0.98 -4.36 6.92
N ASN A 239 0.23 -5.44 6.70
CA ASN A 239 -0.54 -6.11 7.76
C ASN A 239 0.01 -7.47 8.21
N GLY A 240 0.98 -8.05 7.50
CA GLY A 240 1.66 -9.27 7.93
C GLY A 240 0.91 -10.59 7.79
N PHE A 241 -0.39 -10.58 7.42
CA PHE A 241 -1.20 -11.80 7.27
C PHE A 241 -0.81 -12.62 6.04
N ASN A 242 -0.69 -13.93 6.24
CA ASN A 242 -0.37 -14.90 5.20
C ASN A 242 -1.20 -16.17 5.38
N VAL A 243 -1.79 -16.66 4.29
CA VAL A 243 -2.36 -18.01 4.21
C VAL A 243 -1.35 -18.90 3.50
N ILE A 244 -0.82 -19.88 4.22
CA ILE A 244 0.26 -20.76 3.75
C ILE A 244 -0.28 -22.18 3.63
N LYS A 245 0.11 -22.86 2.55
CA LYS A 245 -0.15 -24.27 2.33
C LYS A 245 1.16 -25.04 2.46
N ASP A 246 1.24 -25.91 3.47
CA ASP A 246 2.44 -26.68 3.79
C ASP A 246 2.47 -27.99 2.99
N ASN A 247 3.56 -28.24 2.26
CA ASN A 247 3.82 -29.48 1.53
C ASN A 247 5.09 -30.11 2.15
N PRO A 248 5.06 -31.37 2.66
CA PRO A 248 4.23 -32.49 2.19
C PRO A 248 3.04 -32.91 3.09
N GLU A 249 2.82 -32.26 4.24
CA GLU A 249 1.81 -32.66 5.24
C GLU A 249 0.36 -32.28 4.87
N GLY A 250 0.16 -31.40 3.88
CA GLY A 250 -1.16 -31.02 3.39
C GLY A 250 -1.93 -30.14 4.37
N SER A 251 -1.28 -29.30 5.18
CA SER A 251 -1.94 -28.35 6.08
C SER A 251 -2.09 -26.97 5.43
N LEU A 252 -3.21 -26.29 5.68
CA LEU A 252 -3.49 -24.93 5.26
C LEU A 252 -3.68 -24.06 6.51
N TYR A 253 -2.85 -23.06 6.72
CA TYR A 253 -2.94 -22.22 7.93
C TYR A 253 -2.78 -20.73 7.66
N LEU A 254 -3.39 -19.94 8.53
CA LEU A 254 -3.30 -18.49 8.61
C LEU A 254 -2.29 -18.14 9.70
N THR A 255 -1.39 -17.22 9.39
CA THR A 255 -0.45 -16.62 10.34
C THR A 255 -0.30 -15.14 10.05
N TYR A 256 0.12 -14.34 11.03
CA TYR A 256 0.48 -12.94 10.80
C TYR A 256 1.71 -12.54 11.60
N ASN A 257 2.50 -11.61 11.07
CA ASN A 257 3.64 -11.02 11.78
C ASN A 257 3.98 -9.62 11.24
N TYR A 258 4.26 -8.66 12.13
CA TYR A 258 4.61 -7.28 11.76
C TYR A 258 6.14 -7.07 11.70
N ALA A 259 6.59 -6.21 10.80
CA ALA A 259 8.02 -5.93 10.61
C ALA A 259 8.63 -5.04 11.71
N ASP A 260 7.81 -4.31 12.46
CA ASP A 260 8.22 -3.33 13.47
C ASP A 260 8.26 -3.89 14.90
N GLU A 261 8.05 -5.21 15.07
CA GLU A 261 7.97 -5.91 16.36
C GLU A 261 6.95 -5.32 17.36
N THR A 262 5.96 -4.56 16.90
CA THR A 262 4.91 -4.00 17.77
C THR A 262 4.06 -5.11 18.40
N PHE A 263 3.70 -4.97 19.68
CA PHE A 263 2.78 -5.93 20.31
C PHE A 263 1.41 -5.81 19.65
N SER A 264 0.94 -6.91 19.08
CA SER A 264 -0.37 -7.00 18.44
C SER A 264 -1.05 -8.28 18.87
N LYS A 265 -2.38 -8.25 18.99
CA LYS A 265 -3.20 -9.42 19.29
C LYS A 265 -4.55 -9.33 18.59
N ILE A 266 -5.12 -10.48 18.26
CA ILE A 266 -6.48 -10.61 17.75
C ILE A 266 -7.27 -11.47 18.74
N VAL A 267 -8.38 -10.96 19.27
CA VAL A 267 -9.16 -11.64 20.31
C VAL A 267 -10.59 -11.84 19.82
N LEU A 268 -11.12 -13.06 19.97
CA LEU A 268 -12.53 -13.38 19.76
C LEU A 268 -13.33 -13.10 21.03
N SER A 269 -14.10 -12.01 21.03
CA SER A 269 -14.88 -11.61 22.19
C SER A 269 -16.05 -12.55 22.48
N SER A 270 -16.58 -12.49 23.71
CA SER A 270 -17.77 -13.25 24.13
C SER A 270 -19.04 -12.91 23.34
N GLN A 271 -19.04 -11.79 22.61
CA GLN A 271 -20.12 -11.35 21.72
C GLN A 271 -19.92 -11.78 20.26
N GLY A 272 -18.85 -12.54 19.95
CA GLY A 272 -18.57 -13.03 18.60
C GLY A 272 -17.91 -12.01 17.69
N ILE A 273 -17.18 -11.05 18.26
CA ILE A 273 -16.43 -10.03 17.52
C ILE A 273 -14.94 -10.37 17.58
N LEU A 274 -14.29 -10.49 16.42
CA LEU A 274 -12.83 -10.51 16.32
C LEU A 274 -12.34 -9.07 16.42
N VAL A 275 -11.50 -8.79 17.41
CA VAL A 275 -10.94 -7.46 17.67
C VAL A 275 -9.42 -7.55 17.55
N GLN A 276 -8.86 -6.82 16.58
CA GLN A 276 -7.41 -6.63 16.49
C GLN A 276 -7.01 -5.33 17.18
N THR A 277 -6.05 -5.42 18.11
CA THR A 277 -5.47 -4.28 18.80
C THR A 277 -3.95 -4.28 18.68
N ASN A 278 -3.37 -3.09 18.51
CA ASN A 278 -1.93 -2.87 18.51
C ASN A 278 -1.56 -2.02 19.73
N TRP A 279 -0.43 -2.33 20.36
CA TRP A 279 0.06 -1.58 21.51
C TRP A 279 0.72 -0.29 21.04
N ASP A 280 0.17 0.84 21.47
CA ASP A 280 0.73 2.15 21.20
C ASP A 280 1.72 2.54 22.31
N VAL A 281 2.98 2.73 21.93
CA VAL A 281 4.08 3.01 22.85
C VAL A 281 3.96 4.43 23.45
N GLU A 282 3.37 5.37 22.71
CA GLU A 282 3.23 6.76 23.15
C GLU A 282 2.07 6.92 24.13
N THR A 283 0.90 6.40 23.76
CA THR A 283 -0.30 6.49 24.61
C THR A 283 -0.31 5.46 25.74
N LYS A 284 0.49 4.39 25.64
CA LYS A 284 0.48 3.24 26.54
C LYS A 284 -0.90 2.59 26.66
N GLU A 285 -1.61 2.54 25.54
CA GLU A 285 -2.92 1.92 25.44
C GLU A 285 -2.96 0.92 24.27
N TRP A 286 -3.90 -0.02 24.34
CA TRP A 286 -4.22 -0.89 23.21
C TRP A 286 -5.08 -0.11 22.21
N ALA A 287 -4.47 0.34 21.12
CA ALA A 287 -5.17 1.00 20.03
C ALA A 287 -5.94 -0.02 19.18
N LEU A 288 -7.22 0.27 18.90
CA LEU A 288 -8.04 -0.54 18.00
C LEU A 288 -7.52 -0.41 16.56
N SER A 289 -7.11 -1.51 15.95
CA SER A 289 -6.71 -1.55 14.54
C SER A 289 -7.92 -1.85 13.64
N TRP A 290 -8.63 -2.93 13.91
CA TRP A 290 -9.91 -3.25 13.27
C TRP A 290 -10.72 -4.25 14.08
N LEU A 291 -12.01 -4.37 13.77
CA LEU A 291 -12.89 -5.39 14.35
C LEU A 291 -13.92 -5.89 13.33
N ASN A 292 -14.39 -7.14 13.49
CA ASN A 292 -15.49 -7.70 12.70
C ASN A 292 -16.32 -8.71 13.53
N PRO A 293 -17.66 -8.77 13.36
CA PRO A 293 -18.50 -7.91 12.51
C PRO A 293 -18.49 -6.43 12.95
N ARG A 294 -18.47 -5.49 12.01
CA ARG A 294 -18.46 -4.03 12.30
C ARG A 294 -19.85 -3.41 12.18
N THR A 295 -20.62 -3.89 11.21
CA THR A 295 -21.94 -3.39 10.84
C THR A 295 -22.97 -4.52 10.86
N VAL A 296 -24.25 -4.15 10.84
CA VAL A 296 -25.35 -5.12 10.77
C VAL A 296 -25.36 -5.93 9.47
N CYS A 297 -24.69 -5.46 8.41
CA CYS A 297 -24.55 -6.18 7.14
C CYS A 297 -23.45 -7.25 7.16
N ASP A 298 -22.49 -7.13 8.07
CA ASP A 298 -21.41 -8.11 8.19
C ASP A 298 -21.91 -9.42 8.85
N VAL A 299 -23.05 -9.37 9.54
CA VAL A 299 -23.72 -10.56 10.10
C VAL A 299 -24.13 -11.49 8.97
N TYR A 300 -23.67 -12.75 9.05
CA TYR A 300 -23.81 -13.73 7.98
C TYR A 300 -25.26 -13.87 7.52
N GLY A 301 -25.47 -13.70 6.21
CA GLY A 301 -26.77 -13.94 5.57
C GLY A 301 -27.88 -12.98 6.00
N LYS A 302 -27.55 -11.76 6.43
CA LYS A 302 -28.50 -10.75 6.95
C LYS A 302 -29.76 -10.56 6.12
N CYS A 303 -29.64 -10.55 4.79
CA CYS A 303 -30.73 -10.31 3.85
C CYS A 303 -31.32 -11.59 3.22
N GLY A 304 -30.93 -12.76 3.72
CA GLY A 304 -31.38 -14.06 3.19
C GLY A 304 -30.88 -14.36 1.76
N PRO A 305 -31.32 -15.47 1.16
CA PRO A 305 -30.98 -15.86 -0.21
C PRO A 305 -31.38 -14.80 -1.24
N PHE A 306 -30.51 -14.51 -2.20
CA PHE A 306 -30.71 -13.55 -3.30
C PHE A 306 -31.09 -12.13 -2.85
N GLY A 307 -30.81 -11.79 -1.59
CA GLY A 307 -30.85 -10.43 -1.06
C GLY A 307 -29.43 -9.88 -0.90
N SER A 308 -29.27 -8.57 -1.08
CA SER A 308 -28.03 -7.83 -0.83
C SER A 308 -28.21 -6.82 0.28
N CYS A 309 -27.19 -6.72 1.14
CA CYS A 309 -27.14 -5.78 2.24
C CYS A 309 -26.37 -4.50 1.87
N ASP A 310 -26.93 -3.33 2.14
CA ASP A 310 -26.29 -2.03 1.91
C ASP A 310 -26.60 -1.10 3.10
N VAL A 311 -25.57 -0.74 3.86
CA VAL A 311 -25.70 0.08 5.08
C VAL A 311 -26.11 1.52 4.75
N LEU A 312 -25.84 2.00 3.53
CA LEU A 312 -26.13 3.38 3.12
C LEU A 312 -27.57 3.55 2.61
N ASN A 313 -28.27 2.45 2.29
CA ASN A 313 -29.66 2.51 1.83
C ASN A 313 -30.63 2.63 3.00
N SER A 314 -31.77 3.28 2.73
CA SER A 314 -32.88 3.43 3.69
C SER A 314 -33.48 2.08 4.11
N GLU A 315 -33.62 1.16 3.16
CA GLU A 315 -33.85 -0.26 3.41
C GLU A 315 -32.52 -1.01 3.30
N ILE A 316 -32.00 -1.47 4.46
CA ILE A 316 -30.69 -2.12 4.56
C ILE A 316 -30.60 -3.38 3.67
N CYS A 317 -31.73 -4.05 3.43
CA CYS A 317 -31.81 -5.23 2.57
C CYS A 317 -32.65 -4.96 1.33
N SER A 318 -32.10 -5.32 0.17
CA SER A 318 -32.79 -5.25 -1.13
C SER A 318 -32.67 -6.57 -1.89
N CYS A 319 -33.68 -6.94 -2.67
CA CYS A 319 -33.56 -8.08 -3.58
C CYS A 319 -32.64 -7.73 -4.75
N LEU A 320 -31.82 -8.70 -5.18
CA LEU A 320 -31.02 -8.56 -6.38
C LEU A 320 -31.87 -8.23 -7.60
N ARG A 321 -31.32 -7.47 -8.55
CA ARG A 321 -32.02 -7.13 -9.79
C ARG A 321 -32.43 -8.41 -10.53
N GLY A 322 -33.72 -8.51 -10.90
CA GLY A 322 -34.33 -9.72 -11.47
C GLY A 322 -34.98 -10.66 -10.44
N PHE A 323 -34.96 -10.30 -9.15
CA PHE A 323 -35.56 -11.05 -8.05
C PHE A 323 -36.58 -10.20 -7.28
N GLU A 324 -37.48 -10.85 -6.56
CA GLU A 324 -38.50 -10.23 -5.71
C GLU A 324 -38.63 -10.93 -4.35
N PRO A 325 -39.13 -10.27 -3.30
CA PRO A 325 -39.24 -10.87 -1.97
C PRO A 325 -40.13 -12.12 -2.01
N LYS A 326 -39.67 -13.19 -1.35
CA LYS A 326 -40.46 -14.43 -1.24
C LYS A 326 -41.79 -14.21 -0.51
N SER A 327 -41.78 -13.31 0.47
CA SER A 327 -42.97 -12.86 1.20
C SER A 327 -42.88 -11.34 1.39
N ILE A 328 -43.76 -10.61 0.69
CA ILE A 328 -43.81 -9.15 0.79
C ILE A 328 -44.18 -8.68 2.21
N GLU A 329 -45.01 -9.46 2.91
CA GLU A 329 -45.46 -9.13 4.27
C GLU A 329 -44.31 -9.24 5.27
N GLU A 330 -43.50 -10.31 5.20
CA GLU A 330 -42.31 -10.45 6.07
C GLU A 330 -41.26 -9.40 5.75
N TRP A 331 -41.03 -9.14 4.46
CA TRP A 331 -40.06 -8.15 3.98
C TRP A 331 -40.38 -6.74 4.49
N SER A 332 -41.64 -6.32 4.36
CA SER A 332 -42.11 -5.00 4.82
C SER A 332 -42.07 -4.82 6.35
N LYS A 333 -42.07 -5.93 7.11
CA LYS A 333 -41.90 -5.93 8.58
C LYS A 333 -40.44 -6.00 9.02
N GLY A 334 -39.48 -5.98 8.09
CA GLY A 334 -38.05 -6.09 8.38
C GLY A 334 -37.56 -7.51 8.67
N ASN A 335 -38.32 -8.55 8.32
CA ASN A 335 -37.88 -9.94 8.38
C ASN A 335 -37.43 -10.43 7.00
N TRP A 336 -36.12 -10.39 6.75
CA TRP A 336 -35.53 -10.76 5.46
C TRP A 336 -35.08 -12.21 5.37
N ARG A 337 -35.35 -13.04 6.40
CA ARG A 337 -34.85 -14.42 6.49
C ARG A 337 -35.32 -15.31 5.33
N GLY A 338 -36.51 -15.03 4.79
CA GLY A 338 -37.08 -15.73 3.63
C GLY A 338 -36.40 -15.42 2.29
N GLY A 339 -35.60 -14.35 2.22
CA GLY A 339 -34.88 -13.92 1.02
C GLY A 339 -35.79 -13.54 -0.14
N CYS A 340 -35.23 -13.69 -1.34
CA CYS A 340 -35.86 -13.34 -2.60
C CYS A 340 -35.94 -14.55 -3.54
N VAL A 341 -36.84 -14.48 -4.51
CA VAL A 341 -37.04 -15.48 -5.56
C VAL A 341 -36.96 -14.83 -6.94
N ARG A 342 -36.62 -15.61 -7.97
CA ARG A 342 -36.50 -15.10 -9.35
C ARG A 342 -37.86 -14.64 -9.86
N LYS A 343 -37.89 -13.49 -10.56
CA LYS A 343 -39.10 -12.99 -11.24
C LYS A 343 -39.44 -13.79 -12.50
N SER A 344 -38.42 -14.19 -13.24
CA SER A 344 -38.53 -14.88 -14.52
C SER A 344 -37.69 -16.16 -14.52
N GLN A 345 -38.25 -17.26 -15.05
CA GLN A 345 -37.55 -18.54 -15.21
C GLN A 345 -36.46 -18.46 -16.28
N LEU A 346 -35.35 -19.16 -16.05
CA LEU A 346 -34.25 -19.26 -17.01
C LEU A 346 -34.63 -20.15 -18.21
N LEU A 347 -33.99 -19.94 -19.35
CA LEU A 347 -34.16 -20.80 -20.51
C LEU A 347 -33.73 -22.25 -20.20
N CYS A 348 -32.66 -22.43 -19.43
CA CYS A 348 -32.20 -23.74 -18.96
C CYS A 348 -33.23 -24.51 -18.12
N GLU A 349 -34.22 -23.83 -17.54
CA GLU A 349 -35.27 -24.43 -16.72
C GLU A 349 -36.54 -24.76 -17.53
N ARG A 350 -36.63 -24.32 -18.78
CA ARG A 350 -37.73 -24.69 -19.69
C ARG A 350 -37.46 -26.08 -20.24
N ASN A 351 -38.27 -27.06 -19.84
CA ASN A 351 -38.24 -28.41 -20.40
C ASN A 351 -38.25 -28.36 -21.95
N ASN A 352 -37.49 -29.26 -22.59
CA ASN A 352 -37.38 -29.49 -24.04
C ASN A 352 -38.71 -29.74 -24.82
N GLY A 353 -39.87 -29.50 -24.21
CA GLY A 353 -41.20 -29.68 -24.78
C GLY A 353 -41.84 -28.43 -25.39
N SER A 354 -41.35 -27.22 -25.15
CA SER A 354 -41.88 -26.00 -25.79
C SER A 354 -40.99 -25.57 -26.96
N ARG A 355 -41.45 -25.81 -28.19
CA ARG A 355 -40.88 -25.27 -29.45
C ARG A 355 -41.09 -23.75 -29.58
N GLU A 356 -40.69 -22.99 -28.57
CA GLU A 356 -40.52 -21.55 -28.70
C GLU A 356 -39.02 -21.26 -28.68
N GLU A 357 -38.52 -20.59 -29.73
CA GLU A 357 -37.15 -20.05 -29.77
C GLU A 357 -36.97 -19.00 -28.66
N GLY A 358 -36.70 -19.47 -27.45
CA GLY A 358 -36.34 -18.63 -26.32
C GLY A 358 -34.93 -18.08 -26.52
N LYS A 359 -34.77 -16.77 -26.39
CA LYS A 359 -33.45 -16.13 -26.41
C LYS A 359 -32.62 -16.59 -25.22
N GLN A 360 -31.32 -16.81 -25.46
CA GLN A 360 -30.37 -17.31 -24.47
C GLN A 360 -30.32 -16.40 -23.23
N ASP A 361 -30.19 -17.02 -22.05
CA ASP A 361 -29.96 -16.30 -20.78
C ASP A 361 -28.72 -15.39 -20.88
N GLY A 362 -28.63 -14.42 -19.98
CA GLY A 362 -27.42 -13.61 -19.84
C GLY A 362 -27.18 -13.21 -18.40
N PHE A 363 -26.26 -12.26 -18.20
CA PHE A 363 -25.84 -11.84 -16.86
C PHE A 363 -26.12 -10.36 -16.61
N LEU A 364 -26.52 -10.06 -15.38
CA LEU A 364 -26.50 -8.72 -14.83
C LEU A 364 -25.23 -8.56 -13.99
N LYS A 365 -24.47 -7.51 -14.25
CA LYS A 365 -23.30 -7.12 -13.49
C LYS A 365 -23.71 -6.33 -12.25
N LEU A 366 -23.20 -6.73 -11.10
CA LEU A 366 -23.36 -6.06 -9.82
C LEU A 366 -21.97 -5.67 -9.31
N GLU A 367 -21.71 -4.38 -9.22
CA GLU A 367 -20.37 -3.87 -8.91
C GLU A 367 -20.11 -3.77 -7.41
N MET A 368 -18.84 -3.92 -7.02
CA MET A 368 -18.36 -3.73 -5.64
C MET A 368 -19.11 -4.61 -4.61
N MET A 369 -19.23 -5.90 -4.89
CA MET A 369 -19.97 -6.83 -4.04
C MET A 369 -19.02 -7.66 -3.17
N LYS A 370 -19.41 -7.87 -1.91
CA LYS A 370 -19.03 -9.06 -1.14
C LYS A 370 -19.65 -10.26 -1.84
N VAL A 371 -18.82 -11.06 -2.50
CA VAL A 371 -19.28 -12.21 -3.27
C VAL A 371 -19.97 -13.24 -2.36
N PRO A 372 -20.98 -13.99 -2.84
CA PRO A 372 -21.73 -14.93 -2.02
C PRO A 372 -20.87 -16.05 -1.42
N ASP A 373 -21.38 -16.72 -0.39
CA ASP A 373 -20.77 -17.93 0.16
C ASP A 373 -20.83 -19.12 -0.83
N SER A 374 -20.05 -20.18 -0.58
CA SER A 374 -20.03 -21.43 -1.36
C SER A 374 -19.59 -21.27 -2.82
N ALA A 375 -18.62 -20.39 -3.06
CA ALA A 375 -17.96 -20.25 -4.36
C ALA A 375 -17.23 -21.54 -4.75
N ILE A 376 -17.44 -21.98 -5.99
CA ILE A 376 -16.75 -23.11 -6.62
C ILE A 376 -15.70 -22.54 -7.57
N TRP A 377 -14.46 -23.00 -7.41
CA TRP A 377 -13.36 -22.64 -8.30
C TRP A 377 -13.51 -23.32 -9.67
N LEU A 378 -13.39 -22.55 -10.75
CA LEU A 378 -13.36 -23.04 -12.12
C LEU A 378 -12.05 -22.63 -12.81
N SER A 379 -11.60 -23.47 -13.75
CA SER A 379 -10.48 -23.14 -14.63
C SER A 379 -10.92 -22.11 -15.68
N GLY A 380 -10.71 -20.83 -15.40
CA GLY A 380 -10.94 -19.75 -16.36
C GLY A 380 -9.82 -18.70 -16.28
N GLU A 381 -9.24 -18.37 -17.44
CA GLU A 381 -8.10 -17.46 -17.55
C GLU A 381 -8.52 -16.00 -17.36
N ASP A 382 -9.73 -15.64 -17.79
CA ASP A 382 -10.28 -14.28 -17.71
C ASP A 382 -11.79 -14.26 -17.41
N GLU A 383 -12.30 -13.07 -17.14
CA GLU A 383 -13.72 -12.81 -16.83
C GLU A 383 -14.65 -13.27 -17.97
N PHE A 384 -14.26 -13.04 -19.22
CA PHE A 384 -15.07 -13.41 -20.39
C PHE A 384 -15.26 -14.93 -20.49
N TYR A 385 -14.18 -15.69 -20.34
CA TYR A 385 -14.20 -17.14 -20.38
C TYR A 385 -14.93 -17.74 -19.17
N CYS A 386 -14.78 -17.13 -17.99
CA CYS A 386 -15.55 -17.48 -16.79
C CYS A 386 -17.06 -17.37 -17.03
N GLY A 387 -17.51 -16.27 -17.65
CA GLY A 387 -18.90 -16.09 -18.05
C GLY A 387 -19.39 -17.10 -19.09
N GLN A 388 -18.56 -17.43 -20.09
CA GLN A 388 -18.89 -18.45 -21.10
C GLN A 388 -19.06 -19.84 -20.51
N GLN A 389 -18.18 -20.24 -19.58
CA GLN A 389 -18.30 -21.51 -18.87
C GLN A 389 -19.58 -21.56 -18.03
N CYS A 390 -19.89 -20.48 -17.32
CA CYS A 390 -21.12 -20.38 -16.55
C CYS A 390 -22.36 -20.45 -17.46
N LEU A 391 -22.38 -19.80 -18.63
CA LEU A 391 -23.51 -19.88 -19.56
C LEU A 391 -23.77 -21.30 -20.07
N ARG A 392 -22.70 -22.04 -20.38
CA ARG A 392 -22.78 -23.43 -20.87
C ARG A 392 -23.27 -24.40 -19.79
N ASN A 393 -23.01 -24.10 -18.52
CA ASN A 393 -23.46 -24.92 -17.41
C ASN A 393 -24.81 -24.42 -16.88
N CYS A 394 -25.90 -25.15 -17.16
CA CYS A 394 -27.24 -24.77 -16.69
C CYS A 394 -27.38 -24.73 -15.16
N SER A 395 -26.51 -25.42 -14.42
CA SER A 395 -26.48 -25.33 -12.96
C SER A 395 -25.81 -24.05 -12.47
N CYS A 396 -25.07 -23.32 -13.31
CA CYS A 396 -24.41 -22.08 -12.90
C CYS A 396 -25.39 -20.92 -12.90
N ILE A 397 -25.51 -20.26 -11.76
CA ILE A 397 -26.46 -19.16 -11.53
C ILE A 397 -25.79 -17.80 -11.31
N ALA A 398 -24.49 -17.78 -11.01
CA ALA A 398 -23.68 -16.57 -10.93
C ALA A 398 -22.19 -16.91 -11.11
N PHE A 399 -21.40 -15.92 -11.51
CA PHE A 399 -19.95 -16.01 -11.51
C PHE A 399 -19.32 -14.68 -11.11
N ALA A 400 -18.04 -14.72 -10.75
CA ALA A 400 -17.19 -13.57 -10.49
C ALA A 400 -15.76 -13.93 -10.86
N TYR A 401 -14.96 -12.94 -11.23
CA TYR A 401 -13.56 -13.14 -11.56
C TYR A 401 -12.72 -12.16 -10.74
N GLU A 402 -11.70 -12.70 -10.05
CA GLU A 402 -10.72 -11.91 -9.31
C GLU A 402 -9.33 -12.43 -9.64
N SER A 403 -8.42 -11.55 -10.05
CA SER A 403 -7.06 -11.89 -10.49
C SER A 403 -6.28 -12.77 -9.52
N GLY A 404 -6.44 -12.58 -8.21
CA GLY A 404 -5.75 -13.36 -7.18
C GLY A 404 -6.39 -14.73 -6.85
N ILE A 405 -7.59 -15.01 -7.38
CA ILE A 405 -8.35 -16.25 -7.12
C ILE A 405 -8.61 -17.04 -8.40
N GLY A 406 -8.88 -16.34 -9.50
CA GLY A 406 -9.40 -16.88 -10.75
C GLY A 406 -10.92 -16.82 -10.83
N CYS A 407 -11.50 -17.73 -11.61
CA CYS A 407 -12.93 -17.81 -11.86
C CYS A 407 -13.67 -18.48 -10.69
N MET A 408 -14.63 -17.74 -10.11
CA MET A 408 -15.54 -18.22 -9.07
C MET A 408 -16.94 -18.40 -9.67
N SER A 409 -17.60 -19.52 -9.37
CA SER A 409 -18.95 -19.82 -9.83
C SER A 409 -19.84 -20.33 -8.71
N TRP A 410 -21.15 -20.11 -8.85
CA TRP A 410 -22.16 -20.56 -7.89
C TRP A 410 -23.25 -21.36 -8.59
N SER A 411 -23.71 -22.42 -7.93
CA SER A 411 -24.77 -23.30 -8.43
C SER A 411 -25.99 -23.45 -7.50
N GLY A 412 -25.85 -23.08 -6.22
CA GLY A 412 -26.93 -23.02 -5.26
C GLY A 412 -27.29 -21.59 -4.89
N ASP A 413 -28.23 -21.42 -3.97
CA ASP A 413 -28.71 -20.12 -3.49
C ASP A 413 -27.57 -19.17 -3.12
N LEU A 414 -27.64 -17.93 -3.61
CA LEU A 414 -26.63 -16.91 -3.31
C LEU A 414 -26.96 -16.27 -1.97
N ILE A 415 -26.11 -16.47 -0.96
CA ILE A 415 -26.30 -15.95 0.40
C ILE A 415 -25.06 -15.18 0.87
N ASP A 416 -25.25 -14.29 1.84
CA ASP A 416 -24.21 -13.45 2.44
C ASP A 416 -23.58 -12.45 1.46
N ILE A 417 -24.45 -11.77 0.70
CA ILE A 417 -24.09 -10.73 -0.25
C ILE A 417 -24.25 -9.36 0.41
N GLN A 418 -23.27 -8.50 0.19
CA GLN A 418 -23.25 -7.14 0.69
C GLN A 418 -22.67 -6.24 -0.40
N LYS A 419 -23.23 -5.04 -0.53
CA LYS A 419 -22.67 -4.00 -1.38
C LYS A 419 -21.70 -3.17 -0.55
N PHE A 420 -20.50 -2.97 -1.08
CA PHE A 420 -19.50 -2.10 -0.46
C PHE A 420 -19.50 -0.72 -1.11
N SER A 421 -19.05 0.28 -0.35
CA SER A 421 -18.78 1.63 -0.85
C SER A 421 -17.41 1.72 -1.54
N VAL A 422 -16.45 0.87 -1.14
CA VAL A 422 -15.08 0.78 -1.67
C VAL A 422 -14.64 -0.70 -1.63
N GLY A 423 -13.93 -1.15 -2.66
CA GLY A 423 -13.46 -2.53 -2.77
C GLY A 423 -14.53 -3.49 -3.27
N GLY A 424 -14.42 -4.77 -2.89
CA GLY A 424 -15.30 -5.84 -3.38
C GLY A 424 -14.96 -6.31 -4.80
N VAL A 425 -15.76 -7.23 -5.31
CA VAL A 425 -15.58 -7.84 -6.63
C VAL A 425 -16.88 -7.76 -7.42
N ASP A 426 -16.77 -7.60 -8.74
CA ASP A 426 -17.93 -7.56 -9.63
C ASP A 426 -18.58 -8.95 -9.73
N LEU A 427 -19.83 -9.04 -9.28
CA LEU A 427 -20.63 -10.26 -9.28
C LEU A 427 -21.60 -10.27 -10.46
N HIS A 428 -21.55 -11.32 -11.27
CA HIS A 428 -22.39 -11.49 -12.45
C HIS A 428 -23.48 -12.51 -12.17
N ILE A 429 -24.73 -12.07 -12.09
CA ILE A 429 -25.87 -12.95 -11.79
C ILE A 429 -26.60 -13.36 -13.07
N ARG A 430 -26.85 -14.65 -13.25
CA ARG A 430 -27.56 -15.17 -14.41
C ARG A 430 -29.04 -14.83 -14.29
N VAL A 431 -29.61 -14.24 -15.33
CA VAL A 431 -31.04 -13.91 -15.41
C VAL A 431 -31.60 -14.25 -16.79
N ALA A 432 -32.93 -14.40 -16.85
CA ALA A 432 -33.62 -14.63 -18.10
C ALA A 432 -33.42 -13.45 -19.05
N TYR A 433 -33.40 -13.71 -20.36
CA TYR A 433 -33.25 -12.66 -21.37
C TYR A 433 -34.28 -11.51 -21.24
N SER A 434 -35.47 -11.78 -20.71
CA SER A 434 -36.51 -10.77 -20.47
C SER A 434 -36.13 -9.72 -19.43
N GLU A 435 -35.22 -10.06 -18.51
CA GLU A 435 -34.74 -9.19 -17.42
C GLU A 435 -33.49 -8.38 -17.83
N LEU A 436 -32.79 -8.82 -18.89
CA LEU A 436 -31.74 -8.01 -19.50
C LEU A 436 -32.40 -6.83 -20.21
N ASP A 437 -31.89 -5.63 -20.00
CA ASP A 437 -32.48 -4.40 -20.53
C ASP A 437 -32.85 -4.54 -22.02
N LYS A 438 -34.13 -4.78 -22.28
CA LYS A 438 -34.72 -4.22 -23.48
C LYS A 438 -34.63 -2.72 -23.23
N LYS A 439 -33.89 -2.00 -24.06
CA LYS A 439 -34.31 -0.65 -24.44
C LYS A 439 -35.78 -0.78 -24.82
N ARG A 440 -36.68 -0.59 -23.85
CA ARG A 440 -38.11 -0.40 -24.08
C ARG A 440 -38.11 0.87 -24.90
N ASP A 441 -38.34 0.70 -26.19
CA ASP A 441 -38.28 1.78 -27.16
C ASP A 441 -39.28 2.84 -26.69
N VAL A 442 -38.75 3.89 -26.05
CA VAL A 442 -39.52 4.99 -25.41
C VAL A 442 -40.48 5.60 -26.44
N LYS A 443 -40.18 5.44 -27.73
CA LYS A 443 -41.05 5.71 -28.88
C LYS A 443 -42.45 5.10 -28.77
N VAL A 444 -42.62 3.87 -28.27
CA VAL A 444 -43.94 3.23 -28.18
C VAL A 444 -44.79 3.85 -27.07
N ILE A 445 -44.18 4.19 -25.93
CA ILE A 445 -44.87 4.86 -24.82
C ILE A 445 -45.21 6.31 -25.21
N ILE A 446 -44.31 7.01 -25.92
CA ILE A 446 -44.59 8.35 -26.47
C ILE A 446 -45.76 8.28 -27.45
N ILE A 447 -45.81 7.28 -28.35
CA ILE A 447 -46.92 7.15 -29.30
C ILE A 447 -48.27 6.90 -28.59
N ILE A 448 -48.29 6.03 -27.57
CA ILE A 448 -49.52 5.73 -26.82
C ILE A 448 -49.96 6.94 -25.97
N THR A 449 -49.03 7.65 -25.33
CA THR A 449 -49.32 8.84 -24.52
C THR A 449 -49.75 10.03 -25.38
N VAL A 450 -49.18 10.20 -26.58
CA VAL A 450 -49.62 11.21 -27.56
C VAL A 450 -51.01 10.87 -28.12
N LEU A 451 -51.31 9.60 -28.40
CA LEU A 451 -52.63 9.18 -28.85
C LEU A 451 -53.71 9.40 -27.77
N ILE A 452 -53.40 9.10 -26.50
CA ILE A 452 -54.34 9.33 -25.40
C ILE A 452 -54.49 10.85 -25.16
N GLY A 453 -53.38 11.60 -25.14
CA GLY A 453 -53.39 13.05 -24.94
C GLY A 453 -54.16 13.81 -26.02
N THR A 454 -54.04 13.40 -27.29
CA THR A 454 -54.80 14.00 -28.40
C THR A 454 -56.30 13.72 -28.31
N ILE A 455 -56.69 12.53 -27.86
CA ILE A 455 -58.10 12.19 -27.61
C ILE A 455 -58.66 13.04 -26.46
N VAL A 456 -57.91 13.17 -25.35
CA VAL A 456 -58.35 13.98 -24.20
C VAL A 456 -58.46 15.46 -24.57
N LEU A 457 -57.50 16.03 -25.31
CA LEU A 457 -57.57 17.42 -25.78
C LEU A 457 -58.72 17.64 -26.76
N GLY A 458 -59.01 16.67 -27.63
CA GLY A 458 -60.18 16.69 -28.50
C GLY A 458 -61.50 16.71 -27.72
N ILE A 459 -61.59 15.92 -26.64
CA ILE A 459 -62.77 15.90 -25.76
C ILE A 459 -62.90 17.22 -24.98
N CYS A 460 -61.81 17.73 -24.42
CA CYS A 460 -61.81 18.99 -23.67
C CYS A 460 -62.16 20.19 -24.54
N THR A 461 -61.63 20.26 -25.76
CA THR A 461 -61.99 21.33 -26.72
C THR A 461 -63.44 21.22 -27.18
N TYR A 462 -63.97 20.01 -27.38
CA TYR A 462 -65.40 19.80 -27.69
C TYR A 462 -66.32 20.29 -26.56
N PHE A 463 -66.04 19.95 -25.31
CA PHE A 463 -66.83 20.42 -24.17
C PHE A 463 -66.68 21.93 -23.93
N SER A 464 -65.47 22.47 -24.07
CA SER A 464 -65.21 23.91 -23.94
C SER A 464 -65.92 24.72 -25.03
N CYS A 465 -65.90 24.25 -26.28
CA CYS A 465 -66.65 24.87 -27.38
C CYS A 465 -68.16 24.75 -27.19
N ARG A 466 -68.67 23.63 -26.64
CA ARG A 466 -70.09 23.51 -26.30
C ARG A 466 -70.51 24.42 -25.13
N TRP A 467 -69.65 24.58 -24.14
CA TRP A 467 -69.90 25.45 -22.99
C TRP A 467 -69.85 26.93 -23.39
N TRP A 468 -68.86 27.32 -24.20
CA TRP A 468 -68.73 28.66 -24.75
C TRP A 468 -69.89 29.03 -25.71
N MET A 469 -70.38 28.08 -26.52
CA MET A 469 -71.57 28.26 -27.35
C MET A 469 -72.86 28.39 -26.52
N ALA A 470 -72.93 27.78 -25.33
CA ALA A 470 -74.06 27.94 -24.40
C ALA A 470 -74.05 29.30 -23.70
N GLU A 471 -72.86 29.85 -23.41
CA GLU A 471 -72.70 31.12 -22.69
C GLU A 471 -72.90 32.36 -23.60
N GLN A 472 -72.65 32.23 -24.91
CA GLN A 472 -72.88 33.30 -25.90
C GLN A 472 -74.36 33.58 -26.22
N ARG A 473 -75.32 32.81 -25.67
CA ARG A 473 -76.76 33.10 -25.81
C ARG A 473 -77.36 33.91 -24.66
N GLY A 474 -76.60 34.17 -23.58
CA GLY A 474 -77.14 34.69 -22.32
C GLY A 474 -77.04 36.20 -22.06
N ARG A 475 -76.12 36.96 -22.68
CA ARG A 475 -75.81 38.33 -22.21
C ARG A 475 -75.69 39.38 -23.32
N LYS A 476 -76.77 39.57 -24.08
CA LYS A 476 -77.14 40.89 -24.63
C LYS A 476 -78.15 41.54 -23.70
N LYS A 477 -77.72 42.40 -22.77
CA LYS A 477 -78.48 43.59 -22.33
C LYS A 477 -77.75 44.43 -21.27
N LYS A 478 -77.40 45.63 -21.75
CA LYS A 478 -77.45 46.95 -21.08
C LYS A 478 -76.31 47.36 -20.15
N GLY A 479 -75.61 48.42 -20.59
CA GLY A 479 -74.90 49.34 -19.73
C GLY A 479 -75.67 50.64 -19.42
N MET A 480 -75.08 51.38 -18.46
CA MET A 480 -75.02 52.85 -18.26
C MET A 480 -76.18 53.60 -17.56
N LYS A 481 -75.91 54.13 -16.34
CA LYS A 481 -76.00 55.57 -15.94
C LYS A 481 -75.83 55.86 -14.41
N LYS A 482 -75.10 56.97 -14.12
CA LYS A 482 -75.26 57.99 -13.03
C LYS A 482 -74.92 57.63 -11.55
N LEU A 483 -74.47 58.50 -10.62
CA LEU A 483 -73.89 59.87 -10.53
C LEU A 483 -73.67 60.23 -9.02
N LYS A 484 -72.54 60.89 -8.64
CA LYS A 484 -72.33 61.94 -7.57
C LYS A 484 -72.26 61.70 -6.01
N PHE A 485 -71.12 62.15 -5.41
CA PHE A 485 -70.88 63.15 -4.30
C PHE A 485 -70.75 62.80 -2.77
N ASP A 486 -69.60 63.23 -2.18
CA ASP A 486 -69.22 63.77 -0.83
C ASP A 486 -69.32 63.05 0.56
N ARG A 487 -68.14 62.88 1.19
CA ARG A 487 -67.60 63.38 2.50
C ARG A 487 -68.13 62.90 3.90
N ARG A 488 -67.21 62.24 4.66
CA ARG A 488 -66.82 62.38 6.11
C ARG A 488 -66.93 61.15 7.06
N GLU A 489 -65.76 60.76 7.60
CA GLU A 489 -65.31 60.01 8.83
C GLU A 489 -66.37 59.38 9.78
N GLU A 490 -66.20 58.18 10.38
CA GLU A 490 -65.00 57.59 11.04
C GLU A 490 -65.06 56.03 11.26
N SER A 491 -63.91 55.35 11.01
CA SER A 491 -63.37 54.04 11.51
C SER A 491 -63.91 52.65 11.05
N LYS A 492 -63.11 51.70 10.53
CA LYS A 492 -61.72 51.59 9.98
C LYS A 492 -61.70 50.33 9.06
N GLU A 493 -61.39 50.50 7.77
CA GLU A 493 -62.09 49.88 6.61
C GLU A 493 -61.52 48.57 5.97
N THR A 494 -62.40 47.89 5.21
CA THR A 494 -62.47 46.45 4.91
C THR A 494 -62.42 46.11 3.39
N SER A 495 -62.47 44.81 3.10
CA SER A 495 -62.33 44.00 1.87
C SER A 495 -63.37 44.13 0.72
N ASP A 496 -62.93 43.65 -0.46
CA ASP A 496 -63.61 43.00 -1.61
C ASP A 496 -64.30 43.82 -2.76
N ASP A 497 -63.83 43.60 -4.01
CA ASP A 497 -64.51 42.87 -5.13
C ASP A 497 -64.23 43.42 -6.58
N SER A 498 -64.45 42.54 -7.57
CA SER A 498 -64.02 42.37 -8.98
C SER A 498 -64.22 43.44 -10.09
N MET A 499 -63.35 43.40 -11.14
CA MET A 499 -63.65 43.12 -12.59
C MET A 499 -62.65 43.75 -13.60
N ALA A 500 -62.26 42.90 -14.56
CA ALA A 500 -61.95 43.06 -16.00
C ALA A 500 -61.39 44.36 -16.63
N ASP A 501 -60.46 44.08 -17.56
CA ASP A 501 -60.29 44.68 -18.90
C ASP A 501 -59.31 45.86 -19.08
N ASP A 502 -58.20 45.48 -19.69
CA ASP A 502 -57.64 46.03 -20.92
C ASP A 502 -56.80 47.32 -20.92
N ASN A 503 -55.74 47.15 -21.68
CA ASN A 503 -54.94 48.10 -22.44
C ASN A 503 -53.74 48.81 -21.78
N THR A 504 -52.60 48.27 -22.25
CA THR A 504 -51.48 48.97 -22.91
C THR A 504 -50.45 49.61 -21.98
N LYS A 505 -49.14 49.41 -22.14
CA LYS A 505 -48.31 48.97 -23.28
C LYS A 505 -46.90 48.70 -22.75
N GLN A 506 -46.32 47.58 -23.17
CA GLN A 506 -44.99 47.55 -23.80
C GLN A 506 -43.79 48.12 -23.02
N ARG A 507 -43.00 47.24 -22.40
CA ARG A 507 -41.54 47.21 -22.58
C ARG A 507 -40.96 45.89 -22.04
N GLU A 508 -40.26 45.20 -22.93
CA GLU A 508 -39.40 44.06 -22.65
C GLU A 508 -38.38 44.41 -21.55
N GLY A 509 -38.02 43.44 -20.71
CA GLY A 509 -36.84 43.58 -19.86
C GLY A 509 -36.79 42.65 -18.65
N LEU A 510 -35.77 41.79 -18.66
CA LEU A 510 -35.19 41.00 -17.56
C LEU A 510 -35.96 39.73 -17.15
N GLU A 511 -35.44 38.58 -17.60
CA GLU A 511 -35.60 37.32 -16.87
C GLU A 511 -34.94 37.48 -15.49
N ILE A 512 -35.75 37.47 -14.43
CA ILE A 512 -35.26 37.54 -13.05
C ILE A 512 -34.93 36.12 -12.59
N PRO A 513 -33.69 35.80 -12.22
CA PRO A 513 -33.35 34.48 -11.69
C PRO A 513 -34.01 34.25 -10.33
N PHE A 514 -34.58 33.06 -10.14
CA PHE A 514 -35.15 32.63 -8.86
C PHE A 514 -34.06 32.00 -7.98
N PHE A 515 -33.94 32.43 -6.72
CA PHE A 515 -32.96 31.92 -5.76
C PHE A 515 -33.65 31.12 -4.65
N ASN A 516 -33.02 30.03 -4.18
CA ASN A 516 -33.46 29.28 -3.00
C ASN A 516 -33.36 30.17 -1.74
N PHE A 517 -34.35 30.05 -0.84
CA PHE A 517 -34.41 30.78 0.42
C PHE A 517 -33.19 30.56 1.30
N GLU A 518 -32.67 29.33 1.34
CA GLU A 518 -31.48 28.99 2.13
C GLU A 518 -30.23 29.75 1.67
N ASN A 519 -30.03 29.83 0.34
CA ASN A 519 -28.94 30.62 -0.26
C ASN A 519 -29.11 32.11 0.03
N MET A 520 -30.35 32.62 0.06
CA MET A 520 -30.63 34.02 0.42
C MET A 520 -30.33 34.31 1.89
N VAL A 521 -30.64 33.39 2.80
CA VAL A 521 -30.32 33.51 4.24
C VAL A 521 -28.81 33.58 4.44
N ILE A 522 -28.04 32.69 3.81
CA ILE A 522 -26.57 32.68 3.91
C ILE A 522 -25.97 33.95 3.30
N ALA A 523 -26.35 34.28 2.06
CA ALA A 523 -25.77 35.40 1.31
C ALA A 523 -26.09 36.77 1.93
N THR A 524 -27.19 36.89 2.68
CA THR A 524 -27.53 38.10 3.44
C THR A 524 -27.01 38.10 4.88
N ASN A 525 -26.27 37.06 5.28
CA ASN A 525 -25.84 36.80 6.65
C ASN A 525 -27.02 36.83 7.63
N ASN A 526 -27.99 35.95 7.40
CA ASN A 526 -29.26 35.90 8.12
C ASN A 526 -30.00 37.25 8.12
N PHE A 527 -30.06 37.91 6.96
CA PHE A 527 -30.70 39.22 6.78
C PHE A 527 -30.18 40.30 7.74
N HIS A 528 -28.87 40.30 7.99
CA HIS A 528 -28.21 41.26 8.87
C HIS A 528 -28.46 42.70 8.39
N VAL A 529 -28.68 43.63 9.34
CA VAL A 529 -29.00 45.04 9.02
C VAL A 529 -27.92 45.72 8.19
N ALA A 530 -26.65 45.32 8.35
CA ALA A 530 -25.53 45.83 7.56
C ALA A 530 -25.68 45.58 6.05
N ASN A 531 -26.44 44.57 5.65
CA ASN A 531 -26.71 44.23 4.26
C ASN A 531 -28.03 44.84 3.76
N LYS A 532 -28.77 45.59 4.59
CA LYS A 532 -30.04 46.20 4.21
C LYS A 532 -29.80 47.49 3.43
N LEU A 533 -30.28 47.53 2.20
CA LEU A 533 -30.23 48.71 1.32
C LEU A 533 -31.36 49.70 1.62
N GLY A 534 -32.49 49.23 2.14
CA GLY A 534 -33.64 50.07 2.47
C GLY A 534 -34.88 49.26 2.82
N GLN A 535 -35.99 49.91 3.11
CA GLN A 535 -37.30 49.28 3.30
C GLN A 535 -38.40 50.19 2.76
N GLY A 536 -39.26 49.63 1.92
CA GLY A 536 -40.42 50.32 1.33
C GLY A 536 -41.71 49.50 1.49
N GLY A 537 -42.75 49.87 0.75
CA GLY A 537 -44.09 49.22 0.81
C GLY A 537 -44.13 47.73 0.42
N PHE A 538 -43.04 47.20 -0.12
CA PHE A 538 -42.88 45.78 -0.49
C PHE A 538 -41.89 45.03 0.43
N GLY A 539 -41.45 45.63 1.54
CA GLY A 539 -40.57 45.01 2.53
C GLY A 539 -39.11 45.50 2.49
N PRO A 540 -38.23 44.92 3.33
CA PRO A 540 -36.81 45.25 3.39
C PRO A 540 -36.05 44.67 2.19
N VAL A 541 -35.19 45.49 1.58
CA VAL A 541 -34.33 45.10 0.45
C VAL A 541 -32.92 44.89 0.97
N TYR A 542 -32.34 43.73 0.68
CA TYR A 542 -30.99 43.36 1.09
C TYR A 542 -30.06 43.25 -0.12
N LYS A 543 -28.82 43.72 0.02
CA LYS A 543 -27.73 43.45 -0.91
C LYS A 543 -27.19 42.06 -0.62
N PHE A 544 -27.03 41.27 -1.67
CA PHE A 544 -26.25 40.04 -1.64
C PHE A 544 -25.46 39.91 -2.95
N CYS A 545 -24.35 39.20 -2.92
CA CYS A 545 -23.56 38.85 -4.11
C CYS A 545 -23.49 37.32 -4.15
N THR A 546 -23.89 36.70 -5.26
CA THR A 546 -23.62 35.28 -5.52
C THR A 546 -22.43 35.18 -6.45
N ALA A 547 -21.56 34.18 -6.22
CA ALA A 547 -20.56 33.79 -7.21
C ALA A 547 -21.26 33.41 -8.52
N ILE A 548 -20.75 33.92 -9.64
CA ILE A 548 -21.13 33.45 -10.97
C ILE A 548 -20.15 32.33 -11.30
N ASP A 549 -20.64 31.11 -11.49
CA ASP A 549 -19.89 29.91 -11.87
C ASP A 549 -19.93 29.65 -13.40
N THR A 550 -20.90 30.29 -14.08
CA THR A 550 -21.25 30.04 -15.48
C THR A 550 -21.19 31.32 -16.32
N ILE A 551 -20.52 31.25 -17.48
CA ILE A 551 -20.49 32.29 -18.52
C ILE A 551 -21.46 31.86 -19.63
N THR A 552 -22.53 32.64 -19.80
CA THR A 552 -23.48 32.49 -20.91
C THR A 552 -23.08 33.36 -22.11
N PRO A 553 -23.65 33.18 -23.32
CA PRO A 553 -23.37 34.03 -24.48
C PRO A 553 -23.63 35.53 -24.27
N THR A 554 -24.50 35.87 -23.32
CA THR A 554 -24.81 37.26 -22.95
C THR A 554 -23.85 37.87 -21.93
N GLN A 555 -22.97 37.06 -21.34
CA GLN A 555 -22.04 37.45 -20.28
C GLN A 555 -20.60 37.47 -20.79
N TYR A 556 -19.77 38.25 -20.11
CA TYR A 556 -18.33 38.30 -20.34
C TYR A 556 -17.63 38.67 -19.03
N ILE A 557 -16.36 38.32 -18.92
CA ILE A 557 -15.50 38.68 -17.80
C ILE A 557 -14.49 39.71 -18.31
N ARG A 558 -14.39 40.86 -17.64
CA ARG A 558 -13.31 41.84 -17.86
C ARG A 558 -12.30 41.79 -16.74
N ASP A 559 -11.08 42.22 -16.97
CA ASP A 559 -10.12 42.40 -15.88
C ASP A 559 -10.57 43.55 -14.93
N PRO A 560 -10.75 43.35 -13.59
CA PRO A 560 -10.35 42.21 -12.75
C PRO A 560 -11.51 41.30 -12.26
N GLU A 561 -12.65 41.29 -12.96
CA GLU A 561 -13.76 40.38 -12.71
C GLU A 561 -13.32 38.90 -12.81
N SER A 562 -14.11 38.03 -12.18
CA SER A 562 -13.78 36.61 -12.04
C SER A 562 -15.03 35.76 -11.90
N VAL A 563 -14.92 34.50 -12.30
CA VAL A 563 -15.87 33.41 -12.05
C VAL A 563 -15.35 32.55 -10.91
N ILE A 564 -16.22 32.13 -10.01
CA ILE A 564 -15.87 31.31 -8.84
C ILE A 564 -16.72 30.05 -8.90
N SER A 565 -16.13 28.88 -8.63
CA SER A 565 -16.85 27.60 -8.64
C SER A 565 -17.92 27.56 -7.54
N ALA A 566 -18.91 26.68 -7.64
CA ALA A 566 -20.07 26.66 -6.74
C ALA A 566 -19.71 26.50 -5.25
N ASP A 567 -18.74 25.63 -4.92
CA ASP A 567 -18.20 25.41 -3.57
C ASP A 567 -17.10 26.42 -3.18
N GLU A 568 -16.85 27.42 -4.03
CA GLU A 568 -15.82 28.43 -3.87
C GLU A 568 -14.40 27.87 -3.74
N ASN A 569 -14.12 26.69 -4.29
CA ASN A 569 -12.81 26.05 -4.24
C ASN A 569 -11.84 26.65 -5.25
N PHE A 570 -12.34 26.97 -6.45
CA PHE A 570 -11.55 27.50 -7.56
C PHE A 570 -12.09 28.84 -8.08
N LYS A 571 -11.18 29.64 -8.63
CA LYS A 571 -11.46 30.95 -9.22
C LYS A 571 -10.82 31.05 -10.59
N LEU A 572 -11.59 31.49 -11.58
CA LEU A 572 -11.17 31.80 -12.95
C LEU A 572 -11.17 33.31 -13.16
N GLY A 573 -10.09 33.87 -13.70
CA GLY A 573 -10.05 35.29 -14.05
C GLY A 573 -8.71 35.75 -14.61
N PHE A 574 -8.55 37.06 -14.72
CA PHE A 574 -7.30 37.68 -15.17
C PHE A 574 -6.33 37.88 -14.01
N TYR A 575 -5.09 37.44 -14.17
CA TYR A 575 -4.05 37.57 -13.15
C TYR A 575 -2.71 37.99 -13.78
N SER A 576 -1.78 38.42 -12.93
CA SER A 576 -0.37 38.63 -13.27
C SER A 576 0.51 37.91 -12.27
N HIS A 577 1.69 37.47 -12.70
CA HIS A 577 2.72 36.98 -11.78
C HIS A 577 3.40 38.17 -11.08
N SER A 578 3.93 37.94 -9.88
CA SER A 578 4.55 38.96 -9.02
C SER A 578 5.64 39.80 -9.70
N ASN A 579 6.34 39.24 -10.70
CA ASN A 579 7.42 39.90 -11.44
C ASN A 579 7.08 40.22 -12.91
N SER A 580 5.80 40.21 -13.31
CA SER A 580 5.39 40.45 -14.69
C SER A 580 4.19 41.41 -14.78
N THR A 581 4.23 42.32 -15.75
CA THR A 581 3.10 43.19 -16.12
C THR A 581 2.13 42.52 -17.09
N ASN A 582 2.50 41.35 -17.62
CA ASN A 582 1.65 40.60 -18.55
C ASN A 582 0.42 40.05 -17.82
N ARG A 583 -0.74 40.15 -18.46
CA ARG A 583 -2.00 39.59 -17.97
C ARG A 583 -2.34 38.28 -18.67
N TYR A 584 -2.73 37.30 -17.86
CA TYR A 584 -3.13 35.97 -18.28
C TYR A 584 -4.50 35.63 -17.72
N VAL A 585 -5.24 34.79 -18.42
CA VAL A 585 -6.45 34.14 -17.92
C VAL A 585 -6.05 32.79 -17.35
N GLY A 586 -6.36 32.55 -16.08
CA GLY A 586 -6.04 31.29 -15.42
C GLY A 586 -7.05 30.89 -14.36
N ILE A 587 -6.90 29.66 -13.89
CA ILE A 587 -7.67 29.08 -12.77
C ILE A 587 -6.71 28.91 -11.60
N TRP A 588 -7.14 29.29 -10.39
CA TRP A 588 -6.38 29.11 -9.15
C TRP A 588 -7.28 28.74 -7.97
N TYR A 589 -6.68 28.28 -6.89
CA TYR A 589 -7.40 28.02 -5.63
C TYR A 589 -7.91 29.32 -5.02
N ASN A 590 -9.21 29.39 -4.74
CA ASN A 590 -9.85 30.61 -4.24
C ASN A 590 -9.64 30.81 -2.73
N LYS A 591 -9.67 29.72 -1.95
CA LYS A 591 -9.54 29.73 -0.47
C LYS A 591 -8.09 29.82 0.03
N ILE A 592 -7.11 29.67 -0.86
CA ILE A 592 -5.68 29.69 -0.53
C ILE A 592 -5.12 31.11 -0.67
N PRO A 593 -4.33 31.61 0.30
CA PRO A 593 -3.71 32.92 0.20
C PRO A 593 -2.69 32.98 -0.95
N GLY A 594 -2.90 33.95 -1.86
CA GLY A 594 -2.07 34.14 -3.05
C GLY A 594 -2.50 33.29 -4.26
N PRO A 595 -2.25 33.76 -5.51
CA PRO A 595 -2.71 33.06 -6.70
C PRO A 595 -1.88 31.79 -6.95
N THR A 596 -2.36 30.67 -6.42
CA THR A 596 -1.83 29.34 -6.75
C THR A 596 -2.47 28.85 -8.04
N VAL A 597 -1.90 29.26 -9.17
CA VAL A 597 -2.43 28.95 -10.51
C VAL A 597 -2.23 27.48 -10.86
N ILE A 598 -3.27 26.86 -11.43
CA ILE A 598 -3.32 25.45 -11.83
C ILE A 598 -3.52 25.25 -13.34
N TRP A 599 -4.02 26.28 -14.03
CA TRP A 599 -4.29 26.22 -15.47
C TRP A 599 -4.24 27.63 -16.07
N VAL A 600 -3.73 27.77 -17.30
CA VAL A 600 -3.57 29.05 -18.01
C VAL A 600 -4.04 28.92 -19.46
N ALA A 601 -4.97 29.78 -19.88
CA ALA A 601 -5.53 29.76 -21.23
C ALA A 601 -4.56 30.36 -22.27
N ASN A 602 -4.29 31.65 -22.17
CA ASN A 602 -3.50 32.43 -23.13
C ASN A 602 -2.00 32.42 -22.79
N ARG A 603 -1.46 31.25 -22.44
CA ARG A 603 -0.07 31.10 -21.96
C ARG A 603 0.99 31.54 -22.98
N GLU A 604 0.71 31.42 -24.28
CA GLU A 604 1.61 31.85 -25.37
C GLU A 604 1.42 33.32 -25.76
N ASN A 605 0.21 33.86 -25.61
CA ASN A 605 -0.18 35.20 -26.06
C ASN A 605 -0.70 36.04 -24.88
N PRO A 606 0.20 36.57 -24.03
CA PRO A 606 -0.19 37.44 -22.92
C PRO A 606 -0.80 38.76 -23.40
N LEU A 607 -1.67 39.32 -22.56
CA LEU A 607 -2.09 40.71 -22.64
C LEU A 607 -1.01 41.61 -22.03
N THR A 608 -0.79 42.79 -22.60
CA THR A 608 0.16 43.79 -22.08
C THR A 608 -0.50 44.85 -21.20
N ASP A 609 -1.83 44.86 -21.14
CA ASP A 609 -2.64 45.78 -20.35
C ASP A 609 -3.87 45.06 -19.72
N SER A 610 -4.74 45.82 -19.06
CA SER A 610 -5.98 45.33 -18.45
C SER A 610 -7.21 45.46 -19.37
N SER A 611 -7.02 45.53 -20.68
CA SER A 611 -8.13 45.63 -21.65
C SER A 611 -8.77 44.30 -22.01
N GLY A 612 -8.25 43.19 -21.45
CA GLY A 612 -8.67 41.82 -21.76
C GLY A 612 -10.13 41.52 -21.45
N VAL A 613 -10.78 40.80 -22.36
CA VAL A 613 -12.17 40.34 -22.21
C VAL A 613 -12.28 38.87 -22.57
N MET A 614 -12.87 38.07 -21.67
CA MET A 614 -13.19 36.67 -21.92
C MET A 614 -14.71 36.51 -22.12
N LYS A 615 -15.13 35.93 -23.24
CA LYS A 615 -16.55 35.73 -23.55
C LYS A 615 -16.79 34.56 -24.50
N ILE A 616 -18.04 34.12 -24.60
CA ILE A 616 -18.47 33.22 -25.68
C ILE A 616 -18.73 34.08 -26.92
N ALA A 617 -18.03 33.78 -28.01
CA ALA A 617 -18.19 34.48 -29.28
C ALA A 617 -19.43 34.00 -30.03
N ASP A 618 -19.89 34.75 -31.04
CA ASP A 618 -21.11 34.45 -31.82
C ASP A 618 -21.08 33.09 -32.55
N ASN A 619 -19.88 32.52 -32.68
CA ASN A 619 -19.64 31.20 -33.25
C ASN A 619 -19.74 30.06 -32.22
N GLY A 620 -20.04 30.35 -30.94
CA GLY A 620 -20.16 29.39 -29.84
C GLY A 620 -18.86 29.02 -29.12
N ASN A 621 -17.70 29.52 -29.57
CA ASN A 621 -16.42 29.25 -28.89
C ASN A 621 -16.21 30.17 -27.69
N LEU A 622 -15.48 29.68 -26.67
CA LEU A 622 -14.99 30.51 -25.58
C LEU A 622 -13.68 31.18 -26.02
N VAL A 623 -13.61 32.50 -25.92
CA VAL A 623 -12.55 33.32 -26.53
C VAL A 623 -12.04 34.38 -25.57
N VAL A 624 -10.73 34.63 -25.59
CA VAL A 624 -10.07 35.76 -24.92
C VAL A 624 -9.65 36.79 -25.96
N PHE A 625 -10.12 38.03 -25.79
CA PHE A 625 -9.84 39.17 -26.64
C PHE A 625 -8.90 40.18 -25.97
N ASP A 626 -8.11 40.89 -26.77
CA ASP A 626 -7.46 42.14 -26.36
C ASP A 626 -8.41 43.36 -26.49
N GLY A 627 -7.93 44.53 -26.08
CA GLY A 627 -8.67 45.80 -26.17
C GLY A 627 -8.99 46.26 -27.58
N GLN A 628 -8.33 45.70 -28.60
CA GLN A 628 -8.59 45.93 -30.02
C GLN A 628 -9.51 44.87 -30.64
N GLN A 629 -10.05 43.95 -29.84
CA GLN A 629 -10.87 42.79 -30.25
C GLN A 629 -10.13 41.76 -31.11
N ASN A 630 -8.80 41.68 -31.01
CA ASN A 630 -8.06 40.56 -31.58
C ASN A 630 -8.18 39.33 -30.66
N ILE A 631 -8.23 38.14 -31.25
CA ILE A 631 -8.31 36.87 -30.52
C ILE A 631 -6.91 36.47 -30.05
N LEU A 632 -6.73 36.36 -28.73
CA LEU A 632 -5.48 35.88 -28.12
C LEU A 632 -5.50 34.38 -27.85
N TRP A 633 -6.67 33.84 -27.52
CA TRP A 633 -6.90 32.41 -27.27
C TRP A 633 -8.36 32.04 -27.56
N SER A 634 -8.61 30.82 -28.03
CA SER A 634 -9.95 30.27 -28.20
C SER A 634 -9.97 28.75 -28.04
N THR A 635 -11.12 28.17 -27.71
CA THR A 635 -11.35 26.71 -27.67
C THR A 635 -11.21 26.01 -29.04
N ASN A 636 -11.25 26.77 -30.13
CA ASN A 636 -11.01 26.32 -31.51
C ASN A 636 -11.87 25.13 -31.98
N LEU A 637 -13.12 25.06 -31.52
CA LEU A 637 -14.09 24.05 -31.96
C LEU A 637 -14.70 24.43 -33.32
N THR A 638 -14.94 23.42 -34.15
CA THR A 638 -15.62 23.57 -35.45
C THR A 638 -17.14 23.45 -35.25
N ASN A 639 -17.88 24.54 -35.52
CA ASN A 639 -19.34 24.65 -35.39
C ASN A 639 -19.93 24.31 -33.99
N PRO A 640 -19.42 24.86 -32.87
CA PRO A 640 -20.11 24.69 -31.59
C PRO A 640 -21.46 25.43 -31.62
N SER A 641 -22.39 24.95 -30.79
CA SER A 641 -23.73 25.52 -30.68
C SER A 641 -23.69 27.00 -30.30
N LYS A 642 -24.54 27.84 -30.90
CA LYS A 642 -24.67 29.26 -30.49
C LYS A 642 -25.18 29.42 -29.05
N ASN A 643 -25.81 28.38 -28.51
CA ASN A 643 -26.28 28.34 -27.13
C ASN A 643 -25.23 27.78 -26.16
N SER A 644 -23.94 27.74 -26.53
CA SER A 644 -22.91 27.20 -25.63
C SER A 644 -22.80 28.02 -24.35
N SER A 645 -22.49 27.37 -23.23
CA SER A 645 -22.22 27.99 -21.93
C SER A 645 -20.93 27.42 -21.35
N ALA A 646 -20.14 28.21 -20.65
CA ALA A 646 -18.90 27.77 -20.01
C ALA A 646 -19.07 27.75 -18.50
N MET A 647 -18.77 26.64 -17.84
CA MET A 647 -18.96 26.45 -16.39
C MET A 647 -17.65 26.02 -15.73
N LEU A 648 -17.31 26.63 -14.58
CA LEU A 648 -16.18 26.22 -13.75
C LEU A 648 -16.64 25.25 -12.65
N LEU A 649 -16.20 24.00 -12.72
CA LEU A 649 -16.56 22.95 -11.77
C LEU A 649 -15.69 22.99 -10.48
N ASP A 650 -16.18 22.39 -9.40
CA ASP A 650 -15.56 22.46 -8.07
C ASP A 650 -14.26 21.68 -7.89
N PHE A 651 -13.84 20.95 -8.92
CA PHE A 651 -12.54 20.29 -9.00
C PHE A 651 -11.56 21.02 -9.94
N GLY A 652 -11.92 22.23 -10.41
CA GLY A 652 -11.04 23.11 -11.19
C GLY A 652 -11.08 22.87 -12.70
N ASN A 653 -12.03 22.06 -13.19
CA ASN A 653 -12.23 21.84 -14.63
C ASN A 653 -13.17 22.92 -15.19
N LEU A 654 -12.73 23.62 -16.24
CA LEU A 654 -13.53 24.57 -17.00
C LEU A 654 -14.11 23.87 -18.21
N VAL A 655 -15.43 23.78 -18.28
CA VAL A 655 -16.16 23.00 -19.28
C VAL A 655 -16.99 23.92 -20.15
N LEU A 656 -16.89 23.76 -21.47
CA LEU A 656 -17.80 24.37 -22.44
C LEU A 656 -18.85 23.33 -22.84
N GLN A 657 -20.12 23.65 -22.66
CA GLN A 657 -21.24 22.74 -22.84
C GLN A 657 -22.36 23.38 -23.66
N GLU A 658 -23.18 22.54 -24.32
CA GLU A 658 -24.30 23.00 -25.14
C GLU A 658 -25.52 23.38 -24.26
N GLY A 659 -26.08 24.59 -24.46
CA GLY A 659 -27.20 25.11 -23.68
C GLY A 659 -28.57 24.53 -24.09
N ASN A 660 -29.12 23.73 -23.16
CA ASN A 660 -30.48 23.17 -23.04
C ASN A 660 -31.29 22.80 -24.30
N SER A 661 -31.54 21.49 -24.43
CA SER A 661 -32.82 20.96 -24.89
C SER A 661 -33.50 20.18 -23.74
N GLY A 662 -34.07 20.90 -22.77
CA GLY A 662 -35.19 20.46 -21.92
C GLY A 662 -35.09 19.23 -21.02
N ASP A 663 -34.02 18.43 -21.05
CA ASP A 663 -33.85 17.25 -20.18
C ASP A 663 -32.78 17.49 -19.09
N GLY A 664 -32.97 16.86 -17.94
CA GLY A 664 -32.29 17.14 -16.67
C GLY A 664 -30.76 17.21 -16.68
N VAL A 665 -30.23 17.78 -15.60
CA VAL A 665 -28.85 18.26 -15.34
C VAL A 665 -27.74 17.21 -15.57
N ASP A 666 -28.06 15.93 -15.73
CA ASP A 666 -27.07 14.83 -15.82
C ASP A 666 -26.66 14.41 -17.24
N ASN A 667 -27.10 15.09 -18.31
CA ASN A 667 -26.76 14.70 -19.69
C ASN A 667 -26.44 15.89 -20.62
N GLN A 668 -25.82 16.94 -20.10
CA GLN A 668 -25.26 18.00 -20.95
C GLN A 668 -24.00 17.51 -21.66
N ARG A 669 -24.02 17.60 -23.00
CA ARG A 669 -22.87 17.21 -23.84
C ARG A 669 -21.75 18.23 -23.65
N VAL A 670 -20.63 17.76 -23.08
CA VAL A 670 -19.38 18.52 -22.99
C VAL A 670 -18.78 18.65 -24.40
N LEU A 671 -18.54 19.89 -24.83
CA LEU A 671 -17.95 20.23 -26.12
C LEU A 671 -16.43 20.41 -26.03
N TRP A 672 -15.95 20.93 -24.90
CA TRP A 672 -14.53 21.15 -24.61
C TRP A 672 -14.32 21.22 -23.10
N GLN A 673 -13.15 20.80 -22.61
CA GLN A 673 -12.80 20.91 -21.20
C GLN A 673 -11.32 21.21 -20.97
N SER A 674 -11.00 21.98 -19.93
CA SER A 674 -9.62 22.37 -19.61
C SER A 674 -8.74 21.19 -19.20
N PHE A 675 -9.32 20.14 -18.61
CA PHE A 675 -8.58 18.93 -18.21
C PHE A 675 -7.98 18.14 -19.39
N GLU A 676 -8.51 18.30 -20.60
CA GLU A 676 -7.92 17.75 -21.83
C GLU A 676 -6.76 18.59 -22.37
N HIS A 677 -6.57 19.80 -21.84
CA HIS A 677 -5.51 20.73 -22.22
C HIS A 677 -4.74 21.22 -20.98
N PRO A 678 -3.96 20.33 -20.33
CA PRO A 678 -3.22 20.67 -19.11
C PRO A 678 -2.21 21.80 -19.33
N SER A 679 -1.92 22.54 -18.27
CA SER A 679 -0.73 23.40 -18.19
C SER A 679 0.43 22.59 -17.57
N ASP A 680 1.00 23.04 -16.46
CA ASP A 680 2.09 22.36 -15.74
C ASP A 680 1.61 21.56 -14.52
N THR A 681 0.33 21.64 -14.17
CA THR A 681 -0.23 21.07 -12.94
C THR A 681 -1.17 19.90 -13.24
N PHE A 682 -1.02 18.82 -12.46
CA PHE A 682 -1.89 17.65 -12.46
C PHE A 682 -2.65 17.56 -11.15
N LEU A 683 -3.97 17.52 -11.26
CA LEU A 683 -4.91 17.57 -10.14
C LEU A 683 -5.63 16.23 -9.93
N PRO A 684 -6.20 16.01 -8.74
CA PRO A 684 -7.07 14.88 -8.51
C PRO A 684 -8.20 14.80 -9.55
N LYS A 685 -8.58 13.59 -9.98
CA LYS A 685 -9.60 13.29 -11.02
C LYS A 685 -9.25 13.74 -12.44
N MET A 686 -8.14 14.46 -12.63
CA MET A 686 -7.61 14.78 -13.96
C MET A 686 -7.07 13.51 -14.63
N LYS A 687 -7.15 13.44 -15.96
CA LYS A 687 -6.71 12.29 -16.75
C LYS A 687 -5.58 12.70 -17.69
N ILE A 688 -4.41 12.12 -17.50
CA ILE A 688 -3.29 12.19 -18.44
C ILE A 688 -3.31 10.90 -19.23
N GLY A 689 -3.39 10.97 -20.55
CA GLY A 689 -3.64 9.79 -21.34
C GLY A 689 -3.08 9.85 -22.74
N MET A 690 -3.22 8.73 -23.43
CA MET A 690 -2.79 8.57 -24.80
C MET A 690 -3.76 7.63 -25.50
N ASN A 691 -4.09 7.97 -26.75
CA ASN A 691 -4.76 7.06 -27.65
C ASN A 691 -3.69 6.34 -28.52
N PRO A 692 -3.49 5.02 -28.35
CA PRO A 692 -2.47 4.29 -29.10
C PRO A 692 -2.76 4.16 -30.60
N LYS A 693 -4.00 4.44 -31.03
CA LYS A 693 -4.39 4.38 -32.46
C LYS A 693 -4.18 5.70 -33.18
N THR A 694 -4.47 6.84 -32.53
CA THR A 694 -4.35 8.18 -33.11
C THR A 694 -3.03 8.88 -32.78
N ASP A 695 -2.27 8.35 -31.81
CA ASP A 695 -1.07 8.99 -31.21
C ASP A 695 -1.36 10.35 -30.55
N GLU A 696 -2.63 10.65 -30.27
CA GLU A 696 -3.04 11.82 -29.49
C GLU A 696 -2.69 11.62 -28.01
N LYS A 697 -2.09 12.65 -27.40
CA LYS A 697 -1.56 12.60 -26.03
C LYS A 697 -2.01 13.81 -25.23
N ILE A 698 -2.49 13.56 -24.02
CA ILE A 698 -2.73 14.59 -23.01
C ILE A 698 -1.49 14.61 -22.12
N LEU A 699 -0.69 15.67 -22.24
CA LEU A 699 0.60 15.82 -21.56
C LEU A 699 0.59 17.07 -20.68
N LEU A 700 1.26 17.00 -19.53
CA LEU A 700 1.68 18.19 -18.79
C LEU A 700 2.82 18.85 -19.55
N THR A 701 2.86 20.18 -19.53
CA THR A 701 3.92 20.97 -20.15
C THR A 701 4.38 22.06 -19.20
N SER A 702 5.68 22.05 -18.89
CA SER A 702 6.24 22.95 -17.88
C SER A 702 6.07 24.41 -18.30
N SER A 703 6.09 25.31 -17.31
CA SER A 703 6.25 26.74 -17.56
C SER A 703 7.70 27.04 -17.98
N LYS A 704 7.92 28.08 -18.79
CA LYS A 704 9.27 28.49 -19.23
C LYS A 704 10.12 29.03 -18.08
N SER A 705 9.49 29.70 -17.11
CA SER A 705 10.06 30.11 -15.82
C SER A 705 8.93 30.40 -14.83
N ASP A 706 9.27 30.62 -13.55
CA ASP A 706 8.29 30.93 -12.49
C ASP A 706 7.51 32.25 -12.73
N SER A 707 8.01 33.11 -13.63
CA SER A 707 7.39 34.38 -14.04
C SER A 707 6.77 34.34 -15.45
N ASN A 708 6.98 33.25 -16.20
CA ASN A 708 6.53 33.11 -17.58
C ASN A 708 5.84 31.76 -17.82
N PRO A 709 4.50 31.71 -17.85
CA PRO A 709 3.73 30.47 -18.02
C PRO A 709 3.73 29.93 -19.45
N SER A 710 4.36 30.62 -20.42
CA SER A 710 4.54 30.10 -21.79
C SER A 710 5.15 28.70 -21.75
N THR A 711 4.86 27.89 -22.75
CA THR A 711 5.29 26.50 -22.83
C THR A 711 6.81 26.39 -22.72
N GLY A 712 7.24 25.64 -21.69
CA GLY A 712 8.63 25.33 -21.38
C GLY A 712 9.17 24.18 -22.21
N ARG A 713 10.36 23.71 -21.84
CA ARG A 713 11.06 22.64 -22.57
C ARG A 713 10.62 21.22 -22.21
N PHE A 714 10.00 21.07 -21.03
CA PHE A 714 9.71 19.76 -20.48
C PHE A 714 8.22 19.42 -20.63
N SER A 715 7.96 18.16 -20.92
CA SER A 715 6.61 17.59 -20.90
C SER A 715 6.58 16.32 -20.06
N ALA A 716 5.43 15.97 -19.50
CA ALA A 716 5.27 14.75 -18.72
C ALA A 716 3.95 14.04 -19.05
N GLY A 717 3.98 12.71 -19.03
CA GLY A 717 2.82 11.89 -19.36
C GLY A 717 3.14 10.41 -19.44
N ILE A 718 2.19 9.63 -19.97
CA ILE A 718 2.31 8.17 -20.06
C ILE A 718 2.84 7.74 -21.43
N SER A 719 3.61 6.64 -21.44
CA SER A 719 4.00 5.92 -22.66
C SER A 719 3.42 4.49 -22.63
N PRO A 720 2.61 4.08 -23.62
CA PRO A 720 1.99 2.76 -23.69
C PRO A 720 2.70 1.82 -24.67
N LEU A 721 3.91 2.14 -25.14
CA LEU A 721 4.74 1.19 -25.91
C LEU A 721 5.22 0.09 -24.96
N GLY A 722 4.36 -0.86 -24.63
CA GLY A 722 4.60 -1.96 -23.69
C GLY A 722 3.86 -1.77 -22.35
N ILE A 723 4.56 -2.02 -21.25
CA ILE A 723 4.02 -1.86 -19.89
C ILE A 723 3.84 -0.36 -19.60
N PRO A 724 2.70 0.10 -19.03
CA PRO A 724 2.50 1.51 -18.74
C PRO A 724 3.58 2.09 -17.82
N GLN A 725 4.11 3.24 -18.22
CA GLN A 725 5.17 3.98 -17.52
C GLN A 725 4.92 5.48 -17.62
N LEU A 726 5.31 6.24 -16.60
CA LEU A 726 5.37 7.69 -16.64
C LEU A 726 6.76 8.15 -17.07
N PHE A 727 6.76 9.16 -17.93
CA PHE A 727 7.96 9.80 -18.44
C PHE A 727 7.88 11.30 -18.28
N ILE A 728 9.05 11.90 -18.10
CA ILE A 728 9.27 13.32 -18.35
C ILE A 728 10.20 13.40 -19.55
N TRP A 729 9.85 14.19 -20.56
CA TRP A 729 10.66 14.42 -21.75
C TRP A 729 11.21 15.84 -21.78
N ASN A 730 12.41 15.99 -22.32
CA ASN A 730 12.97 17.26 -22.76
C ASN A 730 12.91 17.31 -24.29
N GLY A 731 11.93 18.05 -24.83
CA GLY A 731 11.52 17.87 -26.23
C GLY A 731 11.03 16.44 -26.47
N SER A 732 11.69 15.71 -27.38
CA SER A 732 11.37 14.30 -27.68
C SER A 732 12.21 13.27 -26.91
N HIS A 733 13.20 13.71 -26.14
CA HIS A 733 14.13 12.80 -25.47
C HIS A 733 13.67 12.52 -24.03
N PRO A 734 13.61 11.24 -23.60
CA PRO A 734 13.33 10.90 -22.21
C PRO A 734 14.35 11.55 -21.28
N TYR A 735 13.85 12.20 -20.23
CA TYR A 735 14.62 12.91 -19.22
C TYR A 735 14.54 12.23 -17.84
N TRP A 736 13.37 11.67 -17.52
CA TRP A 736 13.13 10.86 -16.33
C TRP A 736 12.07 9.80 -16.63
N ARG A 737 12.12 8.67 -15.90
CA ARG A 737 11.19 7.54 -16.05
C ARG A 737 10.83 6.92 -14.70
N SER A 738 9.55 6.65 -14.48
CA SER A 738 9.04 6.03 -13.24
C SER A 738 9.36 4.55 -13.10
N GLY A 739 9.62 3.87 -14.22
CA GLY A 739 9.58 2.41 -14.31
C GLY A 739 8.16 1.87 -14.49
N PRO A 740 8.01 0.56 -14.73
CA PRO A 740 6.73 -0.10 -14.99
C PRO A 740 5.71 0.03 -13.84
N TRP A 741 4.43 0.11 -14.20
CA TRP A 741 3.31 0.04 -13.26
C TRP A 741 2.90 -1.41 -12.98
N ASN A 742 2.80 -1.80 -11.70
CA ASN A 742 2.41 -3.17 -11.29
C ASN A 742 0.99 -3.32 -10.75
N ASN A 743 0.08 -2.43 -11.17
CA ASN A 743 -1.30 -2.31 -10.65
C ASN A 743 -1.40 -1.74 -9.23
N GLN A 744 -0.28 -1.44 -8.57
CA GLN A 744 -0.28 -0.82 -7.24
C GLN A 744 0.66 0.37 -7.14
N VAL A 745 1.86 0.25 -7.68
CA VAL A 745 2.94 1.26 -7.63
C VAL A 745 3.76 1.25 -8.92
N PHE A 746 4.52 2.32 -9.15
CA PHE A 746 5.60 2.30 -10.13
C PHE A 746 6.84 1.68 -9.48
N ILE A 747 7.28 0.52 -9.99
CA ILE A 747 8.36 -0.26 -9.35
C ILE A 747 9.73 0.43 -9.42
N GLY A 748 9.88 1.47 -10.27
CA GLY A 748 11.08 2.30 -10.35
C GLY A 748 11.06 3.55 -9.48
N ILE A 749 10.02 3.73 -8.64
CA ILE A 749 9.97 4.79 -7.62
C ILE A 749 10.11 4.13 -6.24
N PRO A 750 11.27 4.26 -5.56
CA PRO A 750 11.49 3.63 -4.27
C PRO A 750 10.54 4.22 -3.22
N ARG A 751 10.01 3.35 -2.34
CA ARG A 751 9.10 3.69 -1.24
C ARG A 751 7.77 4.34 -1.66
N MET A 752 7.32 4.13 -2.90
CA MET A 752 5.98 4.52 -3.30
C MET A 752 4.92 3.71 -2.52
N SER A 753 3.97 4.40 -1.88
CA SER A 753 2.82 3.77 -1.23
C SER A 753 1.78 3.29 -2.24
N SER A 754 1.04 2.24 -1.89
CA SER A 754 0.09 1.57 -2.79
C SER A 754 -1.04 2.47 -3.28
N PHE A 755 -1.69 2.05 -4.38
CA PHE A 755 -2.91 2.66 -4.94
C PHE A 755 -3.95 3.09 -3.90
N TYR A 756 -4.19 2.29 -2.85
CA TYR A 756 -5.20 2.61 -1.83
C TYR A 756 -4.88 3.87 -1.03
N ASN A 757 -3.60 4.19 -0.82
CA ASN A 757 -3.19 5.39 -0.08
C ASN A 757 -3.02 6.60 -1.00
N ASN A 758 -2.47 6.41 -2.20
CA ASN A 758 -2.12 7.51 -3.10
C ASN A 758 -3.16 7.78 -4.19
N GLY A 759 -4.12 6.88 -4.39
CA GLY A 759 -5.23 7.07 -5.31
C GLY A 759 -4.92 6.87 -6.80
N PHE A 760 -3.70 6.48 -7.17
CA PHE A 760 -3.26 6.34 -8.57
C PHE A 760 -3.85 5.17 -9.35
N ASN A 761 -4.63 5.43 -10.39
CA ASN A 761 -5.26 4.39 -11.21
C ASN A 761 -4.96 4.55 -12.71
N PHE A 762 -4.94 3.41 -13.42
CA PHE A 762 -4.93 3.36 -14.87
C PHE A 762 -6.30 2.94 -15.39
N LEU A 763 -6.93 3.81 -16.17
CA LEU A 763 -8.21 3.56 -16.82
C LEU A 763 -7.95 3.22 -18.29
N ARG A 764 -8.55 2.13 -18.77
CA ARG A 764 -8.56 1.81 -20.21
C ARG A 764 -9.97 1.99 -20.74
N ASP A 765 -10.09 2.74 -21.82
CA ASP A 765 -11.35 2.87 -22.54
C ASP A 765 -11.54 1.68 -23.48
N ASN A 766 -12.60 0.90 -23.23
CA ASN A 766 -12.93 -0.33 -23.95
C ASN A 766 -13.43 -0.07 -25.39
N GLN A 767 -13.85 1.15 -25.72
CA GLN A 767 -14.38 1.46 -27.07
C GLN A 767 -13.27 1.93 -28.03
N GLU A 768 -12.40 2.83 -27.58
CA GLU A 768 -11.35 3.40 -28.43
C GLU A 768 -9.96 2.78 -28.22
N GLY A 769 -9.69 2.18 -27.05
CA GLY A 769 -8.39 1.64 -26.67
C GLY A 769 -7.46 2.67 -26.02
N SER A 770 -7.95 3.86 -25.71
CA SER A 770 -7.21 4.92 -25.00
C SER A 770 -6.87 4.49 -23.58
N VAL A 771 -5.68 4.87 -23.11
CA VAL A 771 -5.22 4.61 -21.74
C VAL A 771 -5.07 5.94 -21.02
N TYR A 772 -5.59 6.04 -19.81
CA TYR A 772 -5.50 7.22 -18.97
C TYR A 772 -4.92 6.87 -17.62
N PHE A 773 -4.13 7.77 -17.08
CA PHE A 773 -3.59 7.76 -15.74
C PHE A 773 -4.23 8.91 -14.95
N THR A 774 -4.73 8.59 -13.76
CA THR A 774 -5.43 9.52 -12.88
C THR A 774 -5.10 9.23 -11.43
N PHE A 775 -5.38 10.17 -10.52
CA PHE A 775 -5.27 9.93 -9.09
C PHE A 775 -6.40 10.61 -8.32
N SER A 776 -6.80 10.02 -7.20
CA SER A 776 -7.78 10.58 -6.28
C SER A 776 -7.57 10.02 -4.87
N PHE A 777 -7.32 10.88 -3.88
CA PHE A 777 -7.14 10.45 -2.51
C PHE A 777 -8.46 9.99 -1.87
N VAL A 778 -8.36 9.08 -0.89
CA VAL A 778 -9.50 8.60 -0.09
C VAL A 778 -10.15 9.74 0.69
N ASN A 779 -9.35 10.69 1.18
CA ASN A 779 -9.83 11.90 1.82
C ASN A 779 -9.94 13.03 0.79
N GLU A 780 -11.16 13.30 0.29
CA GLU A 780 -11.41 14.39 -0.67
C GLU A 780 -11.07 15.78 -0.10
N SER A 781 -10.91 15.91 1.23
CA SER A 781 -10.50 17.14 1.90
C SER A 781 -9.00 17.44 1.74
N LEU A 782 -8.17 16.45 1.38
CA LEU A 782 -6.73 16.62 1.24
C LEU A 782 -6.41 17.32 -0.09
N LEU A 783 -6.01 18.60 -0.01
CA LEU A 783 -5.56 19.36 -1.17
C LEU A 783 -4.13 18.96 -1.53
N SER A 784 -3.97 18.25 -2.64
CA SER A 784 -2.67 17.85 -3.18
C SER A 784 -2.64 17.96 -4.70
N LYS A 785 -1.44 18.21 -5.24
CA LYS A 785 -1.20 18.39 -6.67
C LYS A 785 0.23 18.01 -7.06
N TYR A 786 0.40 17.65 -8.33
CA TYR A 786 1.73 17.50 -8.94
C TYR A 786 1.99 18.67 -9.87
N VAL A 787 3.18 19.27 -9.80
CA VAL A 787 3.57 20.40 -10.65
C VAL A 787 4.87 20.06 -11.38
N LEU A 788 4.88 20.15 -12.69
CA LEU A 788 6.07 19.98 -13.52
C LEU A 788 6.85 21.30 -13.61
N SER A 789 7.99 21.36 -12.92
CA SER A 789 8.79 22.58 -12.85
C SER A 789 9.46 22.94 -14.18
N SER A 790 9.91 24.20 -14.31
CA SER A 790 10.67 24.67 -15.48
C SER A 790 12.01 23.94 -15.68
N GLN A 791 12.52 23.28 -14.64
CA GLN A 791 13.71 22.44 -14.64
C GLN A 791 13.41 20.95 -14.96
N GLY A 792 12.15 20.59 -15.20
CA GLY A 792 11.77 19.22 -15.53
C GLY A 792 11.68 18.28 -14.32
N ILE A 793 11.45 18.83 -13.13
CA ILE A 793 11.21 18.06 -11.90
C ILE A 793 9.72 18.03 -11.65
N LEU A 794 9.14 16.83 -11.50
CA LEU A 794 7.76 16.68 -11.07
C LEU A 794 7.74 16.73 -9.53
N VAL A 795 7.04 17.73 -9.00
CA VAL A 795 6.99 18.03 -7.57
C VAL A 795 5.60 17.71 -7.06
N GLU A 796 5.50 16.82 -6.08
CA GLU A 796 4.27 16.61 -5.32
C GLU A 796 4.20 17.62 -4.17
N LYS A 797 3.06 18.29 -4.06
CA LYS A 797 2.79 19.22 -2.97
C LYS A 797 1.43 18.94 -2.36
N TYR A 798 1.37 18.96 -1.03
CA TYR A 798 0.11 19.01 -0.29
C TYR A 798 0.00 20.33 0.45
N TRP A 799 -1.24 20.78 0.67
CA TRP A 799 -1.52 21.95 1.48
C TRP A 799 -1.58 21.57 2.94
N ASP A 800 -0.73 22.20 3.76
CA ASP A 800 -0.82 22.06 5.21
C ASP A 800 -1.65 23.21 5.80
N ASP A 801 -2.79 22.86 6.40
CA ASP A 801 -3.70 23.86 6.96
C ASP A 801 -3.15 24.51 8.24
N GLY A 802 -2.20 23.86 8.92
CA GLY A 802 -1.53 24.38 10.11
C GLY A 802 -0.57 25.52 9.79
N THR A 803 0.35 25.29 8.85
CA THR A 803 1.34 26.29 8.40
C THR A 803 0.82 27.26 7.35
N LYS A 804 -0.29 26.94 6.67
CA LYS A 804 -0.84 27.69 5.52
C LYS A 804 0.17 27.79 4.37
N GLU A 805 0.92 26.71 4.14
CA GLU A 805 1.91 26.61 3.07
C GLU A 805 1.75 25.32 2.26
N TRP A 806 2.25 25.35 1.02
CA TRP A 806 2.38 24.16 0.20
C TRP A 806 3.66 23.41 0.57
N VAL A 807 3.52 22.28 1.25
CA VAL A 807 4.64 21.44 1.66
C VAL A 807 4.98 20.46 0.53
N VAL A 808 6.27 20.33 0.22
CA VAL A 808 6.77 19.35 -0.75
C VAL A 808 6.85 17.98 -0.07
N SER A 809 6.08 17.01 -0.56
CA SER A 809 6.15 15.63 -0.06
C SER A 809 7.11 14.75 -0.87
N TRP A 810 7.24 15.01 -2.18
CA TRP A 810 8.04 14.17 -3.06
C TRP A 810 8.57 14.91 -4.30
N LEU A 811 9.72 14.45 -4.79
CA LEU A 811 10.40 14.94 -6.00
C LEU A 811 10.75 13.76 -6.90
N SER A 812 10.54 13.91 -8.21
CA SER A 812 10.91 12.90 -9.20
C SER A 812 12.42 12.68 -9.31
N GLN A 813 13.22 13.73 -9.11
CA GLN A 813 14.67 13.67 -9.16
C GLN A 813 15.23 13.93 -7.76
N GLN A 814 15.79 12.88 -7.14
CA GLN A 814 16.43 12.98 -5.82
C GLN A 814 17.95 12.80 -5.93
N THR A 815 18.39 11.99 -6.89
CA THR A 815 19.82 11.78 -7.15
C THR A 815 20.15 11.84 -8.64
N ASP A 816 21.44 11.97 -8.94
CA ASP A 816 21.96 11.95 -10.31
C ASP A 816 21.63 10.67 -11.09
N CYS A 817 21.28 9.58 -10.39
CA CYS A 817 20.86 8.33 -11.00
C CYS A 817 19.39 8.34 -11.48
N ASP A 818 18.61 9.36 -11.15
CA ASP A 818 17.22 9.49 -11.61
C ASP A 818 17.12 10.05 -13.03
N PHE A 819 18.19 10.68 -13.54
CA PHE A 819 18.26 11.08 -14.94
C PHE A 819 18.26 9.87 -15.86
N TYR A 820 17.37 9.93 -16.85
CA TYR A 820 17.17 8.82 -17.78
C TYR A 820 18.49 8.40 -18.44
N GLY A 821 18.87 7.13 -18.28
CA GLY A 821 20.00 6.54 -18.97
C GLY A 821 21.38 7.11 -18.56
N LYS A 822 21.52 7.64 -17.34
CA LYS A 822 22.77 8.27 -16.83
C LYS A 822 24.05 7.47 -17.13
N CYS A 823 24.00 6.14 -17.00
CA CYS A 823 25.15 5.25 -17.17
C CYS A 823 25.27 4.59 -18.55
N GLY A 824 24.45 5.01 -19.52
CA GLY A 824 24.42 4.44 -20.86
C GLY A 824 23.93 2.98 -20.90
N PRO A 825 23.97 2.34 -22.09
CA PRO A 825 23.60 0.94 -22.26
C PRO A 825 24.43 -0.01 -21.40
N LEU A 826 23.78 -1.01 -20.78
CA LEU A 826 24.40 -2.07 -19.98
C LEU A 826 25.27 -1.57 -18.81
N GLY A 827 25.07 -0.31 -18.42
CA GLY A 827 25.60 0.30 -17.20
C GLY A 827 24.50 0.44 -16.15
N SER A 828 24.87 0.29 -14.88
CA SER A 828 23.99 0.51 -13.73
C SER A 828 24.45 1.71 -12.92
N CYS A 829 23.48 2.50 -12.46
CA CYS A 829 23.71 3.64 -11.58
C CYS A 829 23.53 3.28 -10.10
N ASP A 830 24.51 3.60 -9.26
CA ASP A 830 24.45 3.48 -7.80
C ASP A 830 24.87 4.81 -7.17
N ALA A 831 23.92 5.52 -6.57
CA ALA A 831 24.14 6.84 -6.01
C ALA A 831 25.03 6.82 -4.75
N LEU A 832 25.22 5.66 -4.11
CA LEU A 832 26.08 5.50 -2.94
C LEU A 832 27.52 5.12 -3.31
N SER A 833 27.78 4.79 -4.58
CA SER A 833 29.10 4.42 -5.08
C SER A 833 29.95 5.65 -5.39
N SER A 834 31.27 5.57 -5.14
CA SER A 834 32.22 6.65 -5.48
C SER A 834 32.28 6.94 -6.98
N GLN A 835 32.13 5.90 -7.80
CA GLN A 835 31.80 6.03 -9.21
C GLN A 835 30.33 5.65 -9.40
N ILE A 836 29.49 6.64 -9.66
CA ILE A 836 28.03 6.44 -9.74
C ILE A 836 27.61 5.47 -10.84
N CYS A 837 28.44 5.27 -11.87
CA CYS A 837 28.17 4.36 -12.98
C CYS A 837 29.17 3.22 -13.05
N SER A 838 28.66 1.99 -13.09
CA SER A 838 29.46 0.77 -13.28
C SER A 838 28.86 -0.09 -14.38
N CYS A 839 29.71 -0.84 -15.10
CA CYS A 839 29.22 -1.85 -16.03
C CYS A 839 28.63 -3.02 -15.27
N LEU A 840 27.54 -3.58 -15.81
CA LEU A 840 26.97 -4.81 -15.27
C LEU A 840 28.01 -5.94 -15.28
N ARG A 841 27.88 -6.89 -14.34
CA ARG A 841 28.80 -8.03 -14.27
C ARG A 841 28.72 -8.86 -15.56
N GLY A 842 29.89 -9.20 -16.12
CA GLY A 842 30.02 -9.85 -17.44
C GLY A 842 30.15 -8.85 -18.61
N PHE A 843 30.20 -7.55 -18.31
CA PHE A 843 30.34 -6.46 -19.28
C PHE A 843 31.52 -5.56 -18.94
N GLU A 844 32.02 -4.82 -19.92
CA GLU A 844 33.12 -3.86 -19.79
C GLU A 844 32.85 -2.55 -20.55
N PRO A 845 33.48 -1.44 -20.17
CA PRO A 845 33.25 -0.16 -20.83
C PRO A 845 33.59 -0.24 -22.32
N LYS A 846 32.70 0.30 -23.16
CA LYS A 846 32.96 0.37 -24.61
C LYS A 846 34.18 1.23 -24.94
N SER A 847 34.42 2.27 -24.15
CA SER A 847 35.62 3.12 -24.20
C SER A 847 36.10 3.38 -22.78
N THR A 848 37.24 2.80 -22.42
CA THR A 848 37.86 2.98 -21.10
C THR A 848 38.34 4.42 -20.87
N GLU A 849 38.74 5.12 -21.93
CA GLU A 849 39.15 6.52 -21.87
C GLU A 849 37.98 7.46 -21.55
N GLU A 850 36.81 7.25 -22.18
CA GLU A 850 35.61 8.03 -21.86
C GLU A 850 35.11 7.73 -20.45
N TRP A 851 35.12 6.45 -20.05
CA TRP A 851 34.62 6.00 -18.75
C TRP A 851 35.43 6.58 -17.57
N SER A 852 36.75 6.65 -17.73
CA SER A 852 37.67 7.23 -16.71
C SER A 852 37.56 8.75 -16.61
N LYS A 853 37.13 9.43 -17.68
CA LYS A 853 36.84 10.88 -17.69
C LYS A 853 35.42 11.20 -17.20
N GLY A 854 34.64 10.21 -16.77
CA GLY A 854 33.26 10.39 -16.31
C GLY A 854 32.23 10.54 -17.43
N ASN A 855 32.56 10.19 -18.67
CA ASN A 855 31.61 10.14 -19.78
C ASN A 855 31.13 8.69 -20.01
N TRP A 856 29.94 8.37 -19.50
CA TRP A 856 29.36 7.02 -19.55
C TRP A 856 28.41 6.79 -20.73
N ARG A 857 28.25 7.76 -21.64
CA ARG A 857 27.28 7.69 -22.76
C ARG A 857 27.48 6.49 -23.67
N GLY A 858 28.73 6.07 -23.86
CA GLY A 858 29.08 4.90 -24.69
C GLY A 858 28.61 3.57 -24.13
N GLY A 859 28.23 3.51 -22.85
CA GLY A 859 27.81 2.29 -22.16
C GLY A 859 28.87 1.20 -22.10
N CYS A 860 28.39 -0.01 -21.93
CA CYS A 860 29.20 -1.22 -21.78
C CYS A 860 28.91 -2.22 -22.90
N VAL A 861 29.85 -3.13 -23.13
CA VAL A 861 29.75 -4.24 -24.08
C VAL A 861 30.02 -5.56 -23.35
N ARG A 862 29.50 -6.67 -23.89
CA ARG A 862 29.72 -8.00 -23.33
C ARG A 862 31.20 -8.37 -23.40
N LYS A 863 31.74 -8.92 -22.31
CA LYS A 863 33.11 -9.47 -22.29
C LYS A 863 33.22 -10.75 -23.11
N THR A 864 32.26 -11.65 -22.90
CA THR A 864 32.19 -12.94 -23.58
C THR A 864 30.90 -13.08 -24.37
N GLN A 865 31.01 -13.56 -25.61
CA GLN A 865 29.88 -13.83 -26.49
C GLN A 865 29.04 -15.02 -26.00
N LEU A 866 27.71 -14.94 -26.15
CA LEU A 866 26.79 -16.02 -25.76
C LEU A 866 27.00 -17.26 -26.63
N GLN A 867 26.76 -18.43 -26.07
CA GLN A 867 26.89 -19.70 -26.79
C GLN A 867 25.84 -19.82 -27.89
N CYS A 868 24.63 -19.34 -27.62
CA CYS A 868 23.54 -19.47 -28.58
C CYS A 868 23.64 -18.51 -29.78
N GLU A 869 24.57 -17.54 -29.73
CA GLU A 869 24.92 -16.65 -30.86
C GLU A 869 26.01 -17.23 -31.78
N LYS A 870 26.64 -18.35 -31.40
CA LYS A 870 27.63 -19.04 -32.23
C LYS A 870 26.89 -19.90 -33.26
N ASN A 871 26.89 -19.46 -34.52
CA ASN A 871 26.16 -20.08 -35.64
C ASN A 871 26.24 -21.63 -35.70
N ASN A 872 25.08 -22.23 -36.02
CA ASN A 872 24.80 -23.65 -36.32
C ASN A 872 25.79 -24.32 -37.31
N GLY A 873 27.00 -24.65 -36.87
CA GLY A 873 28.00 -25.33 -37.70
C GLY A 873 28.90 -26.32 -36.97
N SER A 874 28.82 -26.41 -35.65
CA SER A 874 29.51 -27.43 -34.88
C SER A 874 28.62 -27.89 -33.74
N HIS A 875 28.30 -29.19 -33.72
CA HIS A 875 27.88 -29.92 -32.52
C HIS A 875 29.06 -29.96 -31.53
N GLY A 876 29.48 -28.79 -31.06
CA GLY A 876 30.38 -28.64 -29.93
C GLY A 876 29.55 -28.68 -28.66
N VAL A 877 29.88 -29.61 -27.76
CA VAL A 877 29.30 -29.74 -26.43
C VAL A 877 29.75 -28.53 -25.58
N GLY A 878 29.12 -27.37 -25.80
CA GLY A 878 29.27 -26.17 -25.00
C GLY A 878 28.20 -26.13 -23.91
N LYS A 879 28.57 -25.74 -22.68
CA LYS A 879 27.61 -25.57 -21.58
C LYS A 879 26.69 -24.36 -21.89
N GLN A 880 25.39 -24.52 -21.63
CA GLN A 880 24.36 -23.54 -21.96
C GLN A 880 24.58 -22.20 -21.24
N ASP A 881 24.18 -21.08 -21.88
CA ASP A 881 24.16 -19.75 -21.25
C ASP A 881 23.37 -19.76 -19.93
N GLY A 882 23.61 -18.80 -19.05
CA GLY A 882 22.84 -18.65 -17.82
C GLY A 882 22.66 -17.18 -17.42
N PHE A 883 22.15 -16.95 -16.21
CA PHE A 883 21.84 -15.61 -15.72
C PHE A 883 22.60 -15.22 -14.47
N LEU A 884 22.93 -13.93 -14.37
CA LEU A 884 23.36 -13.30 -13.13
C LEU A 884 22.20 -12.52 -12.53
N LYS A 885 21.89 -12.81 -11.26
CA LYS A 885 20.88 -12.09 -10.49
C LYS A 885 21.46 -10.77 -9.96
N LEU A 886 20.73 -9.68 -10.18
CA LEU A 886 20.98 -8.36 -9.61
C LEU A 886 19.77 -7.97 -8.77
N GLU A 887 19.99 -7.73 -7.49
CA GLU A 887 18.91 -7.48 -6.54
C GLU A 887 18.57 -5.99 -6.42
N MET A 888 17.30 -5.71 -6.11
CA MET A 888 16.81 -4.35 -5.84
C MET A 888 17.11 -3.36 -6.97
N MET A 889 16.81 -3.75 -8.21
CA MET A 889 17.09 -2.95 -9.39
C MET A 889 15.84 -2.19 -9.87
N LYS A 890 16.02 -0.95 -10.30
CA LYS A 890 15.15 -0.31 -11.29
C LYS A 890 15.36 -1.05 -12.60
N VAL A 891 14.33 -1.78 -13.03
CA VAL A 891 14.40 -2.57 -14.26
C VAL A 891 14.61 -1.67 -15.49
N PRO A 892 15.27 -2.14 -16.55
CA PRO A 892 15.55 -1.33 -17.73
C PRO A 892 14.28 -0.85 -18.44
N ASP A 893 14.40 0.17 -19.29
CA ASP A 893 13.30 0.59 -20.16
C ASP A 893 13.02 -0.44 -21.29
N SER A 894 11.86 -0.33 -21.94
CA SER A 894 11.44 -1.14 -23.09
C SER A 894 11.27 -2.64 -22.80
N ALA A 895 10.62 -2.96 -21.68
CA ALA A 895 10.28 -4.32 -21.31
C ALA A 895 9.17 -4.91 -22.21
N HIS A 896 9.32 -6.16 -22.60
CA HIS A 896 8.31 -6.95 -23.29
C HIS A 896 7.66 -7.97 -22.34
N TRP A 897 6.34 -8.10 -22.43
CA TRP A 897 5.60 -9.13 -21.72
C TRP A 897 5.88 -10.52 -22.28
N LEU A 898 6.08 -11.48 -21.40
CA LEU A 898 6.02 -12.91 -21.71
C LEU A 898 4.92 -13.58 -20.89
N SER A 899 4.22 -14.52 -21.51
CA SER A 899 3.22 -15.36 -20.85
C SER A 899 3.93 -16.45 -20.04
N ALA A 900 4.44 -16.10 -18.86
CA ALA A 900 5.03 -17.03 -17.91
C ALA A 900 4.40 -16.86 -16.52
N VAL A 901 4.06 -17.96 -15.88
CA VAL A 901 3.30 -17.99 -14.62
C VAL A 901 4.20 -17.72 -13.42
N ASP A 902 5.49 -18.07 -13.50
CA ASP A 902 6.47 -17.87 -12.44
C ASP A 902 7.87 -17.50 -12.97
N VAL A 903 8.81 -17.28 -12.04
CA VAL A 903 10.19 -16.88 -12.35
C VAL A 903 10.96 -17.98 -13.10
N VAL A 904 10.66 -19.25 -12.87
CA VAL A 904 11.35 -20.39 -13.50
C VAL A 904 10.93 -20.50 -14.95
N GLU A 905 9.64 -20.40 -15.23
CA GLU A 905 9.13 -20.38 -16.59
C GLU A 905 9.61 -19.13 -17.36
N CYS A 906 9.70 -17.98 -16.69
CA CYS A 906 10.26 -16.75 -17.26
C CYS A 906 11.72 -16.93 -17.70
N GLU A 907 12.53 -17.58 -16.85
CA GLU A 907 13.91 -17.95 -17.16
C GLU A 907 14.01 -18.87 -18.37
N GLU A 908 13.22 -19.95 -18.39
CA GLU A 908 13.21 -20.91 -19.49
C GLU A 908 12.84 -20.27 -20.83
N GLN A 909 11.79 -19.43 -20.84
CA GLN A 909 11.35 -18.73 -22.05
C GLN A 909 12.43 -17.77 -22.55
N CYS A 910 13.11 -17.06 -21.65
CA CYS A 910 14.24 -16.20 -22.01
C CYS A 910 15.43 -17.02 -22.54
N LEU A 911 15.76 -18.19 -21.98
CA LEU A 911 16.84 -19.04 -22.50
C LEU A 911 16.56 -19.55 -23.91
N ARG A 912 15.31 -19.94 -24.19
CA ARG A 912 14.87 -20.43 -25.51
C ARG A 912 14.97 -19.34 -26.58
N ASN A 913 14.82 -18.07 -26.21
CA ASN A 913 14.94 -16.95 -27.12
C ASN A 913 16.36 -16.34 -27.05
N CYS A 914 17.22 -16.62 -28.03
CA CYS A 914 18.57 -16.06 -28.09
C CYS A 914 18.64 -14.53 -28.11
N SER A 915 17.59 -13.87 -28.57
CA SER A 915 17.53 -12.41 -28.52
C SER A 915 17.31 -11.88 -27.10
N CYS A 916 16.88 -12.71 -26.15
CA CYS A 916 16.66 -12.29 -24.76
C CYS A 916 17.99 -12.01 -24.05
N VAL A 917 18.17 -10.76 -23.62
CA VAL A 917 19.36 -10.22 -22.95
C VAL A 917 19.19 -10.24 -21.43
N ALA A 918 17.97 -10.06 -20.94
CA ALA A 918 17.63 -10.10 -19.52
C ALA A 918 16.14 -10.41 -19.31
N PHE A 919 15.80 -10.85 -18.10
CA PHE A 919 14.41 -10.94 -17.65
C PHE A 919 14.27 -10.48 -16.19
N ALA A 920 13.05 -10.19 -15.78
CA ALA A 920 12.66 -9.88 -14.42
C ALA A 920 11.23 -10.38 -14.21
N TYR A 921 10.90 -10.76 -12.99
CA TYR A 921 9.55 -11.20 -12.64
C TYR A 921 9.02 -10.37 -11.48
N ASP A 922 7.83 -9.82 -11.65
CA ASP A 922 7.10 -9.09 -10.61
C ASP A 922 5.69 -9.67 -10.49
N ILE A 923 5.15 -9.81 -9.28
CA ILE A 923 3.86 -10.48 -9.04
C ILE A 923 2.67 -9.66 -9.58
N GLY A 924 2.78 -8.34 -9.67
CA GLY A 924 1.72 -7.46 -10.17
C GLY A 924 1.78 -7.22 -11.68
N ILE A 925 2.97 -7.37 -12.26
CA ILE A 925 3.20 -7.35 -13.71
C ILE A 925 3.15 -8.79 -14.20
N GLY A 926 4.24 -9.53 -14.05
CA GLY A 926 4.45 -10.88 -14.56
C GLY A 926 5.88 -10.98 -15.07
N CYS A 927 6.10 -11.83 -16.07
CA CYS A 927 7.42 -11.94 -16.71
C CYS A 927 7.69 -10.79 -17.68
N MET A 928 8.74 -10.04 -17.37
CA MET A 928 9.30 -8.97 -18.20
C MET A 928 10.59 -9.46 -18.84
N SER A 929 10.73 -9.27 -20.15
CA SER A 929 11.94 -9.64 -20.88
C SER A 929 12.44 -8.50 -21.76
N TRP A 930 13.75 -8.49 -22.01
CA TRP A 930 14.40 -7.49 -22.84
C TRP A 930 15.21 -8.16 -23.93
N SER A 931 15.05 -7.71 -25.18
CA SER A 931 15.79 -8.21 -26.33
C SER A 931 16.83 -7.24 -26.91
N GLY A 932 16.88 -6.02 -26.36
CA GLY A 932 17.77 -4.95 -26.82
C GLY A 932 18.79 -4.54 -25.76
N ASN A 933 19.42 -3.39 -25.99
CA ASN A 933 20.29 -2.75 -25.02
C ASN A 933 19.52 -2.38 -23.75
N LEU A 934 19.98 -2.85 -22.60
CA LEU A 934 19.40 -2.50 -21.32
C LEU A 934 19.82 -1.07 -20.96
N ILE A 935 18.88 -0.15 -20.77
CA ILE A 935 19.16 1.25 -20.43
C ILE A 935 18.31 1.71 -19.25
N ASP A 936 18.78 2.75 -18.56
CA ASP A 936 18.09 3.36 -17.42
C ASP A 936 17.95 2.42 -16.20
N ILE A 937 19.05 1.73 -15.90
CA ILE A 937 19.17 0.81 -14.77
C ILE A 937 19.75 1.57 -13.57
N LYS A 938 19.09 1.44 -12.43
CA LYS A 938 19.51 2.03 -11.16
C LYS A 938 19.44 0.96 -10.07
N LYS A 939 20.41 0.97 -9.15
CA LYS A 939 20.38 0.15 -7.95
C LYS A 939 19.70 0.93 -6.82
N PHE A 940 18.79 0.28 -6.11
CA PHE A 940 18.14 0.85 -4.94
C PHE A 940 18.72 0.28 -3.64
N SER A 941 18.56 1.04 -2.56
CA SER A 941 18.84 0.57 -1.19
C SER A 941 17.64 -0.14 -0.57
N VAL A 942 16.42 0.17 -1.02
CA VAL A 942 15.15 -0.45 -0.59
C VAL A 942 14.17 -0.45 -1.78
N GLY A 943 13.49 -1.57 -2.01
CA GLY A 943 12.54 -1.76 -3.11
C GLY A 943 13.20 -2.23 -4.41
N GLY A 944 12.52 -2.02 -5.55
CA GLY A 944 12.97 -2.53 -6.86
C GLY A 944 12.63 -4.00 -7.09
N VAL A 945 13.10 -4.53 -8.22
CA VAL A 945 12.85 -5.90 -8.66
C VAL A 945 14.16 -6.58 -9.02
N ASP A 946 14.23 -7.90 -8.80
CA ASP A 946 15.40 -8.70 -9.17
C ASP A 946 15.52 -8.82 -10.70
N LEU A 947 16.62 -8.30 -11.24
CA LEU A 947 16.93 -8.32 -12.67
C LEU A 947 17.94 -9.42 -12.97
N HIS A 948 17.59 -10.32 -13.89
CA HIS A 948 18.40 -11.45 -14.29
C HIS A 948 19.01 -11.19 -15.66
N ILE A 949 20.34 -11.02 -15.73
CA ILE A 949 21.05 -10.69 -16.97
C ILE A 949 21.69 -11.93 -17.58
N ARG A 950 21.44 -12.18 -18.86
CA ARG A 950 21.99 -13.34 -19.57
C ARG A 950 23.48 -13.14 -19.80
N VAL A 951 24.31 -14.12 -19.47
CA VAL A 951 25.76 -14.13 -19.71
C VAL A 951 26.24 -15.49 -20.20
N ALA A 952 27.41 -15.53 -20.82
CA ALA A 952 28.03 -16.77 -21.25
C ALA A 952 28.39 -17.62 -20.02
N TYR A 953 28.32 -18.95 -20.16
CA TYR A 953 28.59 -19.87 -19.06
C TYR A 953 29.99 -19.67 -18.42
N SER A 954 31.01 -19.28 -19.19
CA SER A 954 32.35 -18.97 -18.66
C SER A 954 32.39 -17.78 -17.71
N GLU A 955 31.46 -16.81 -17.84
CA GLU A 955 31.31 -15.69 -16.90
C GLU A 955 30.70 -16.16 -15.57
N LEU A 956 29.98 -17.29 -15.57
CA LEU A 956 29.54 -17.98 -14.36
C LEU A 956 30.70 -18.74 -13.70
N GLU A 957 31.66 -19.25 -14.49
CA GLU A 957 32.90 -19.91 -14.03
C GLU A 957 34.00 -18.92 -13.57
N LEU A 958 33.98 -17.66 -14.03
CA LEU A 958 34.84 -16.55 -13.56
C LEU A 958 34.59 -16.13 -12.09
N ARG A 959 33.98 -17.00 -11.29
CA ARG A 959 34.02 -16.93 -9.83
C ARG A 959 35.44 -16.91 -9.25
N ASN A 960 36.52 -17.13 -10.03
CA ASN A 960 37.82 -17.53 -9.44
C ASN A 960 39.11 -16.68 -9.63
N ARG A 961 39.29 -15.62 -10.44
CA ARG A 961 40.53 -14.77 -10.37
C ARG A 961 40.30 -13.29 -10.73
N GLN A 962 40.78 -12.35 -9.88
CA GLN A 962 40.58 -10.88 -9.95
C GLN A 962 41.91 -10.13 -9.71
N SER A 963 42.09 -8.93 -10.29
CA SER A 963 43.16 -8.00 -9.89
C SER A 963 42.66 -7.02 -8.83
N PHE A 964 43.52 -6.66 -7.89
CA PHE A 964 43.15 -5.84 -6.73
C PHE A 964 44.13 -4.67 -6.61
N ALA A 965 43.60 -3.45 -6.53
CA ALA A 965 44.36 -2.25 -6.17
C ALA A 965 44.19 -1.95 -4.68
N SER A 966 45.21 -1.35 -4.06
CA SER A 966 45.21 -0.93 -2.64
C SER A 966 44.86 -2.08 -1.69
N VAL A 967 45.51 -3.22 -1.89
CA VAL A 967 45.39 -4.40 -1.04
C VAL A 967 46.69 -4.63 -0.27
N LYS A 968 46.56 -5.10 0.97
CA LYS A 968 47.66 -5.70 1.71
C LYS A 968 48.19 -6.91 0.93
N LEU A 969 49.51 -6.97 0.72
CA LEU A 969 50.15 -8.10 0.05
C LEU A 969 49.91 -9.40 0.83
N PRO A 970 49.77 -10.56 0.13
CA PRO A 970 49.63 -11.84 0.80
C PRO A 970 50.85 -12.19 1.65
N ASP A 971 50.62 -12.94 2.72
CA ASP A 971 51.67 -13.40 3.62
C ASP A 971 52.76 -14.22 2.91
N LEU A 972 54.00 -14.04 3.35
CA LEU A 972 55.24 -14.52 2.70
C LEU A 972 55.52 -16.02 2.91
N LEU A 973 54.49 -16.87 2.92
CA LEU A 973 54.61 -18.28 3.27
C LEU A 973 54.89 -19.21 2.08
N GLN A 974 54.37 -18.88 0.88
CA GLN A 974 54.55 -19.68 -0.36
C GLN A 974 54.79 -18.78 -1.57
N PHE A 975 55.86 -17.99 -1.50
CA PHE A 975 56.20 -17.03 -2.53
C PHE A 975 57.65 -17.21 -3.02
N TRP A 976 57.89 -16.80 -4.25
CA TRP A 976 59.19 -16.72 -4.89
C TRP A 976 59.45 -15.28 -5.27
N MET A 977 60.69 -14.81 -5.13
CA MET A 977 61.07 -13.45 -5.42
C MET A 977 62.29 -13.44 -6.34
N ASN A 978 62.22 -12.65 -7.42
CA ASN A 978 63.33 -12.42 -8.32
C ASN A 978 63.53 -10.92 -8.56
N LYS A 979 64.64 -10.37 -8.05
CA LYS A 979 64.92 -8.92 -8.08
C LYS A 979 65.42 -8.41 -9.44
N ASN A 980 65.84 -9.31 -10.33
CA ASN A 980 66.36 -8.97 -11.66
C ASN A 980 65.31 -9.08 -12.77
N MET A 981 64.08 -9.52 -12.45
CA MET A 981 62.97 -9.58 -13.39
C MET A 981 62.11 -8.31 -13.31
N SER A 982 61.67 -7.83 -14.46
CA SER A 982 60.67 -6.76 -14.56
C SER A 982 59.27 -7.27 -14.22
N VAL A 983 58.36 -6.36 -13.84
CA VAL A 983 56.97 -6.73 -13.51
C VAL A 983 56.24 -7.33 -14.71
N LYS A 984 56.56 -6.91 -15.94
CA LYS A 984 56.02 -7.53 -17.17
C LYS A 984 56.54 -8.94 -17.40
N GLU A 985 57.81 -9.21 -17.11
CA GLU A 985 58.34 -10.58 -17.16
C GLU A 985 57.75 -11.44 -16.03
N CYS A 986 57.45 -10.84 -14.87
CA CYS A 986 56.79 -11.48 -13.74
C CYS A 986 55.37 -11.97 -14.09
N GLU A 987 54.61 -11.13 -14.78
CA GLU A 987 53.28 -11.47 -15.28
C GLU A 987 53.33 -12.63 -16.25
N VAL A 988 54.24 -12.58 -17.24
CA VAL A 988 54.41 -13.65 -18.22
C VAL A 988 54.80 -14.97 -17.55
N GLU A 989 55.72 -14.93 -16.58
CA GLU A 989 56.18 -16.12 -15.85
C GLU A 989 55.08 -16.72 -14.95
N CYS A 990 54.21 -15.90 -14.36
CA CYS A 990 53.05 -16.39 -13.60
C CYS A 990 52.01 -17.03 -14.53
N LEU A 991 51.79 -16.44 -15.71
CA LEU A 991 50.82 -16.93 -16.67
C LEU A 991 51.25 -18.23 -17.36
N THR A 992 52.55 -18.46 -17.52
CA THR A 992 53.08 -19.71 -18.09
C THR A 992 53.14 -20.85 -17.08
N ASN A 993 53.17 -20.55 -15.77
CA ASN A 993 53.20 -21.55 -14.70
C ASN A 993 51.82 -21.76 -14.07
N CYS A 994 51.17 -22.89 -14.39
CA CYS A 994 49.81 -23.22 -13.93
C CYS A 994 49.65 -23.30 -12.41
N SER A 995 50.75 -23.42 -11.66
CA SER A 995 50.75 -23.41 -10.19
C SER A 995 50.79 -21.99 -9.59
N CYS A 996 51.03 -20.96 -10.39
CA CYS A 996 51.07 -19.58 -9.94
C CYS A 996 49.66 -19.06 -9.62
N THR A 997 49.53 -18.40 -8.47
CA THR A 997 48.25 -17.92 -7.91
C THR A 997 48.15 -16.40 -7.89
N ALA A 998 49.25 -15.67 -7.63
CA ALA A 998 49.35 -14.22 -7.81
C ALA A 998 50.79 -13.77 -8.11
N TYR A 999 50.95 -12.53 -8.59
CA TYR A 999 52.24 -11.88 -8.78
C TYR A 999 52.16 -10.39 -8.43
N ASP A 1000 53.27 -9.78 -8.03
CA ASP A 1000 53.37 -8.33 -7.80
C ASP A 1000 54.83 -7.83 -7.91
N SER A 1001 55.02 -6.51 -7.91
CA SER A 1001 56.31 -5.86 -7.79
C SER A 1001 56.94 -6.16 -6.43
N SER A 1002 58.23 -6.48 -6.44
CA SER A 1002 58.99 -6.75 -5.23
C SER A 1002 59.43 -5.48 -4.47
N CYS A 1003 59.02 -4.29 -4.93
CA CYS A 1003 59.45 -2.99 -4.40
C CYS A 1003 58.26 -2.03 -4.26
N ILE A 1004 57.94 -1.62 -3.03
CA ILE A 1004 56.75 -0.80 -2.68
C ILE A 1004 56.94 0.70 -2.99
N SER A 1005 58.15 1.15 -3.32
CA SER A 1005 58.49 2.56 -3.58
C SER A 1005 58.64 2.94 -5.07
N GLY A 1006 58.13 2.14 -6.01
CA GLY A 1006 58.04 2.52 -7.43
C GLY A 1006 59.34 2.36 -8.24
N GLY A 1007 60.16 1.35 -7.96
CA GLY A 1007 61.30 0.96 -8.81
C GLY A 1007 60.90 -0.04 -9.90
N SER A 1008 61.48 0.05 -11.10
CA SER A 1008 61.12 -0.73 -12.31
C SER A 1008 61.63 -2.18 -12.35
N HIS A 1009 62.28 -2.68 -11.29
CA HIS A 1009 62.87 -4.02 -11.25
C HIS A 1009 62.54 -4.72 -9.92
N GLY A 1010 62.02 -5.95 -10.03
CA GLY A 1010 61.59 -6.79 -8.91
C GLY A 1010 60.26 -7.51 -9.15
N CYS A 1011 60.27 -8.84 -9.01
CA CYS A 1011 59.12 -9.74 -9.19
C CYS A 1011 58.87 -10.58 -7.93
N LEU A 1012 57.62 -10.65 -7.48
CA LEU A 1012 57.10 -11.55 -6.45
C LEU A 1012 56.03 -12.45 -7.07
N LEU A 1013 56.10 -13.76 -6.83
CA LEU A 1013 55.19 -14.76 -7.37
C LEU A 1013 54.72 -15.69 -6.25
N TRP A 1014 53.43 -15.89 -6.09
CA TRP A 1014 52.85 -16.76 -5.07
C TRP A 1014 52.29 -18.03 -5.70
N PHE A 1015 52.55 -19.18 -5.08
CA PHE A 1015 52.14 -20.50 -5.56
C PHE A 1015 51.35 -21.20 -4.46
N GLY A 1016 50.01 -21.18 -4.55
CA GLY A 1016 49.12 -21.66 -3.49
C GLY A 1016 48.13 -20.59 -3.01
N SER A 1017 47.42 -20.87 -1.92
CA SER A 1017 46.36 -19.96 -1.43
C SER A 1017 46.94 -18.63 -0.91
N LEU A 1018 46.32 -17.51 -1.28
CA LEU A 1018 46.76 -16.16 -0.90
C LEU A 1018 46.16 -15.79 0.46
N ILE A 1019 46.99 -15.75 1.49
CA ILE A 1019 46.55 -15.52 2.87
C ILE A 1019 46.79 -14.06 3.23
N ASP A 1020 45.84 -13.45 3.94
CA ASP A 1020 45.92 -12.08 4.48
C ASP A 1020 45.92 -10.92 3.46
N VAL A 1021 45.24 -11.11 2.33
CA VAL A 1021 45.01 -10.04 1.33
C VAL A 1021 43.75 -9.24 1.71
N ARG A 1022 43.89 -7.94 2.03
CA ARG A 1022 42.77 -7.07 2.46
C ARG A 1022 42.80 -5.72 1.77
N ARG A 1023 41.66 -5.23 1.26
CA ARG A 1023 41.56 -3.92 0.57
C ARG A 1023 41.53 -2.79 1.61
N LEU A 1024 42.46 -1.85 1.52
CA LEU A 1024 42.55 -0.66 2.37
C LEU A 1024 41.63 0.43 1.79
N ILE A 1025 40.57 0.82 2.50
CA ILE A 1025 39.69 1.94 2.16
C ILE A 1025 39.82 2.99 3.28
N GLU A 1026 40.07 4.25 2.91
CA GLU A 1026 40.23 5.38 3.82
C GLU A 1026 38.92 5.77 4.53
N VAL A 1027 39.05 6.21 5.78
CA VAL A 1027 38.08 6.20 6.88
C VAL A 1027 37.61 7.63 7.20
N ASP A 1028 36.35 7.80 7.61
CA ASP A 1028 35.93 8.91 8.50
C ASP A 1028 35.65 8.31 9.89
N ASP A 1029 36.29 8.91 10.89
CA ASP A 1029 36.39 8.53 12.31
C ASP A 1029 35.08 8.74 13.06
N ASP A 1030 34.42 7.66 13.51
CA ASP A 1030 33.80 7.56 14.86
C ASP A 1030 33.18 6.18 15.16
N ASP A 1031 33.75 5.09 14.63
CA ASP A 1031 33.20 3.75 14.81
C ASP A 1031 34.12 2.81 15.60
N GLN A 1032 33.56 2.08 16.57
CA GLN A 1032 34.30 1.10 17.37
C GLN A 1032 34.46 -0.22 16.58
N ASP A 1033 35.69 -0.76 16.56
CA ASP A 1033 36.04 -1.99 15.85
C ASP A 1033 36.09 -3.22 16.78
N LEU A 1034 35.43 -4.31 16.41
CA LEU A 1034 35.43 -5.58 17.15
C LEU A 1034 36.23 -6.66 16.40
N TYR A 1035 37.20 -7.28 17.08
CA TYR A 1035 38.07 -8.31 16.51
C TYR A 1035 37.72 -9.68 17.09
N ILE A 1036 37.29 -10.64 16.27
CA ILE A 1036 36.82 -11.97 16.72
C ILE A 1036 37.79 -13.07 16.30
N ARG A 1037 38.15 -13.97 17.24
CA ARG A 1037 39.11 -15.07 17.04
C ARG A 1037 38.54 -16.23 16.22
N LEU A 1038 39.28 -16.67 15.20
CA LEU A 1038 38.99 -17.78 14.28
C LEU A 1038 40.25 -18.62 13.98
N ALA A 1039 40.08 -19.84 13.47
CA ALA A 1039 41.18 -20.74 13.06
C ALA A 1039 41.69 -20.45 11.63
N ALA A 1040 42.98 -20.70 11.35
CA ALA A 1040 43.67 -20.35 10.09
C ALA A 1040 43.22 -21.09 8.83
N SER A 1041 42.48 -22.21 8.93
CA SER A 1041 42.10 -23.04 7.78
C SER A 1041 40.89 -22.53 6.96
N GLU A 1042 40.41 -21.30 7.22
CA GLU A 1042 39.28 -20.56 6.61
C GLU A 1042 37.89 -21.25 6.62
N LEU A 1043 36.74 -20.55 6.72
CA LEU A 1043 36.40 -19.19 7.17
C LEU A 1043 34.92 -19.19 7.55
N GLY A 1044 34.62 -18.58 8.69
CA GLY A 1044 33.26 -18.15 9.03
C GLY A 1044 32.54 -19.01 10.06
N PHE A 1045 31.41 -18.46 10.48
CA PHE A 1045 30.50 -19.12 11.38
C PHE A 1045 29.40 -19.79 10.57
N THR A 1046 28.99 -20.98 10.96
CA THR A 1046 27.78 -21.60 10.47
C THR A 1046 26.64 -21.28 11.40
N PRO A 1047 25.45 -21.03 10.85
CA PRO A 1047 24.26 -21.09 11.66
C PRO A 1047 24.26 -22.41 12.41
N LYS A 1048 24.01 -22.38 13.73
CA LYS A 1048 23.84 -23.66 14.44
C LYS A 1048 22.66 -24.45 13.87
N SER A 1049 21.70 -23.75 13.27
CA SER A 1049 20.59 -24.30 12.50
C SER A 1049 20.47 -23.55 11.16
N GLN A 1050 20.76 -24.25 10.06
CA GLN A 1050 20.66 -23.67 8.70
C GLN A 1050 19.20 -23.38 8.33
N GLN A 1051 18.28 -24.22 8.81
CA GLN A 1051 16.85 -24.12 8.56
C GLN A 1051 16.23 -22.90 9.24
N GLU A 1052 16.65 -22.57 10.47
CA GLU A 1052 16.26 -21.32 11.14
C GLU A 1052 16.83 -20.08 10.45
N TRP A 1053 18.09 -20.17 9.99
CA TRP A 1053 18.77 -19.07 9.31
C TRP A 1053 18.11 -18.69 7.98
N ASP A 1054 17.67 -19.69 7.23
CA ASP A 1054 16.95 -19.51 5.95
C ASP A 1054 15.49 -19.05 6.17
N LEU A 1055 15.00 -19.14 7.41
CA LEU A 1055 13.73 -18.56 7.90
C LEU A 1055 13.93 -17.20 8.61
N PHE A 1056 15.12 -16.59 8.49
CA PHE A 1056 15.52 -15.33 9.15
C PHE A 1056 15.46 -15.35 10.69
N ASN A 1057 15.46 -16.53 11.32
CA ASN A 1057 15.58 -16.70 12.76
C ASN A 1057 17.06 -16.94 13.12
N TRP A 1058 17.70 -15.94 13.74
CA TRP A 1058 19.13 -15.99 14.11
C TRP A 1058 19.38 -16.26 15.60
N SER A 1059 18.34 -16.60 16.36
CA SER A 1059 18.38 -16.73 17.84
C SER A 1059 19.34 -17.81 18.33
N SER A 1060 19.45 -18.93 17.60
CA SER A 1060 20.45 -19.98 17.88
C SER A 1060 21.89 -19.51 17.66
N GLY A 1061 22.08 -18.35 17.05
CA GLY A 1061 23.36 -17.78 16.68
C GLY A 1061 24.14 -18.69 15.75
N CYS A 1062 25.45 -18.48 15.74
CA CYS A 1062 26.34 -19.24 14.89
C CYS A 1062 27.38 -20.00 15.73
N SER A 1063 27.76 -21.19 15.28
CA SER A 1063 28.95 -21.89 15.76
C SER A 1063 30.10 -21.61 14.80
N ARG A 1064 31.33 -21.66 15.32
CA ARG A 1064 32.50 -21.67 14.44
C ARG A 1064 32.44 -22.95 13.61
N ARG A 1065 32.64 -22.83 12.28
CA ARG A 1065 32.77 -24.02 11.42
C ARG A 1065 33.91 -24.93 11.86
N THR A 1066 34.98 -24.32 12.36
CA THR A 1066 36.21 -25.00 12.78
C THR A 1066 36.52 -24.61 14.22
N GLN A 1067 36.82 -25.59 15.07
CA GLN A 1067 37.17 -25.37 16.47
C GLN A 1067 38.57 -24.76 16.58
N LEU A 1068 38.79 -23.87 17.56
CA LEU A 1068 40.08 -23.20 17.75
C LEU A 1068 41.14 -24.21 18.21
N ASP A 1069 42.27 -24.25 17.52
CA ASP A 1069 43.36 -25.23 17.77
C ASP A 1069 44.37 -24.70 18.80
N CYS A 1070 44.43 -23.38 19.01
CA CYS A 1070 44.99 -22.80 20.23
C CYS A 1070 46.50 -23.05 20.49
N ARG A 1071 47.20 -23.73 19.58
CA ARG A 1071 48.62 -24.09 19.69
C ARG A 1071 49.48 -23.47 18.58
N LYS A 1072 48.92 -23.16 17.41
CA LYS A 1072 49.45 -22.28 16.34
C LYS A 1072 48.42 -22.16 15.20
N GLY A 1073 48.17 -20.94 14.73
CA GLY A 1073 47.28 -20.70 13.58
C GLY A 1073 45.90 -20.12 13.90
N ASP A 1074 45.60 -19.65 15.12
CA ASP A 1074 44.40 -18.83 15.31
C ASP A 1074 44.73 -17.36 14.95
N GLY A 1075 43.77 -16.65 14.37
CA GLY A 1075 43.86 -15.22 14.05
C GLY A 1075 42.56 -14.49 14.32
N PHE A 1076 42.54 -13.18 14.09
CA PHE A 1076 41.34 -12.35 14.33
C PHE A 1076 40.78 -11.72 13.05
N VAL A 1077 39.45 -11.68 12.99
CA VAL A 1077 38.68 -10.99 11.94
C VAL A 1077 38.04 -9.74 12.53
N MET A 1078 38.23 -8.61 11.86
CA MET A 1078 37.72 -7.31 12.29
C MET A 1078 36.32 -7.03 11.73
N PHE A 1079 35.43 -6.54 12.58
CA PHE A 1079 34.10 -6.06 12.26
C PHE A 1079 34.00 -4.58 12.66
N THR A 1080 33.76 -3.70 11.68
CA THR A 1080 33.64 -2.24 11.87
C THR A 1080 32.17 -1.84 11.96
N ARG A 1081 31.88 -0.67 12.57
CA ARG A 1081 30.50 -0.16 12.76
C ARG A 1081 29.60 -1.16 13.48
N VAL A 1082 30.08 -1.75 14.56
CA VAL A 1082 29.28 -2.68 15.35
C VAL A 1082 29.04 -2.13 16.74
N LYS A 1083 27.82 -2.32 17.24
CA LYS A 1083 27.58 -2.28 18.67
C LYS A 1083 28.43 -3.38 19.30
N LEU A 1084 29.30 -3.00 20.23
CA LEU A 1084 30.14 -3.96 20.94
C LEU A 1084 29.28 -4.99 21.68
N PRO A 1085 29.76 -6.25 21.81
CA PRO A 1085 29.02 -7.30 22.48
C PRO A 1085 28.65 -6.89 23.91
N ASN A 1086 27.54 -7.42 24.40
CA ASN A 1086 27.03 -7.11 25.73
C ASN A 1086 28.13 -7.26 26.81
N LEU A 1087 28.17 -6.31 27.74
CA LEU A 1087 29.21 -6.15 28.76
C LEU A 1087 29.05 -7.13 29.95
N LEU A 1088 28.38 -8.26 29.75
CA LEU A 1088 28.13 -9.24 30.81
C LEU A 1088 29.31 -10.22 31.03
N GLN A 1089 30.16 -10.43 30.02
CA GLN A 1089 31.32 -11.37 30.07
C GLN A 1089 32.58 -10.80 29.39
N PHE A 1090 33.01 -9.61 29.82
CA PHE A 1090 34.22 -8.96 29.31
C PHE A 1090 35.21 -8.60 30.43
N TRP A 1091 36.48 -8.48 30.06
CA TRP A 1091 37.55 -7.98 30.91
C TRP A 1091 38.11 -6.70 30.29
N MET A 1092 38.26 -5.66 31.10
CA MET A 1092 38.82 -4.37 30.68
C MET A 1092 40.19 -4.18 31.31
N ASN A 1093 41.19 -3.87 30.48
CA ASN A 1093 42.51 -3.50 30.94
C ASN A 1093 42.89 -2.12 30.40
N LYS A 1094 43.02 -1.16 31.32
CA LYS A 1094 43.22 0.27 31.04
C LYS A 1094 44.68 0.68 30.78
N ASN A 1095 45.60 -0.26 30.92
CA ASN A 1095 47.04 -0.02 30.81
C ASN A 1095 47.65 -0.74 29.60
N MET A 1096 46.83 -1.24 28.66
CA MET A 1096 47.25 -2.12 27.58
C MET A 1096 47.15 -1.40 26.22
N ILE A 1097 48.20 -1.46 25.42
CA ILE A 1097 48.25 -0.79 24.12
C ILE A 1097 47.56 -1.67 23.06
N PHE A 1098 46.90 -1.08 22.07
CA PHE A 1098 46.12 -1.82 21.06
C PHE A 1098 46.90 -2.91 20.30
N LYS A 1099 48.23 -2.78 20.13
CA LYS A 1099 49.05 -3.85 19.53
C LYS A 1099 49.33 -5.02 20.48
N GLU A 1100 49.18 -4.81 21.79
CA GLU A 1100 49.45 -5.80 22.83
C GLU A 1100 48.21 -6.64 23.16
N ILE A 1101 47.01 -6.12 22.91
CA ILE A 1101 45.73 -6.79 23.19
C ILE A 1101 45.56 -8.09 22.39
N GLU A 1102 45.98 -8.10 21.13
CA GLU A 1102 45.89 -9.26 20.24
C GLU A 1102 46.81 -10.37 20.75
N VAL A 1103 48.04 -10.01 21.09
CA VAL A 1103 49.03 -10.94 21.65
C VAL A 1103 48.55 -11.53 22.97
N GLU A 1104 47.93 -10.72 23.83
CA GLU A 1104 47.37 -11.21 25.09
C GLU A 1104 46.16 -12.12 24.90
N CYS A 1105 45.27 -11.78 23.97
CA CYS A 1105 44.14 -12.62 23.61
C CYS A 1105 44.59 -13.95 22.98
N LEU A 1106 45.67 -13.97 22.19
CA LEU A 1106 46.23 -15.21 21.63
C LEU A 1106 46.80 -16.14 22.71
N LYS A 1107 47.44 -15.59 23.75
CA LYS A 1107 47.98 -16.39 24.87
C LYS A 1107 46.89 -17.11 25.66
N ASN A 1108 45.69 -16.54 25.73
CA ASN A 1108 44.57 -17.15 26.45
C ASN A 1108 43.52 -17.69 25.48
N CYS A 1109 43.46 -19.01 25.36
CA CYS A 1109 42.52 -19.71 24.48
C CYS A 1109 41.05 -19.53 24.78
N SER A 1110 40.71 -19.04 25.96
CA SER A 1110 39.34 -18.68 26.27
C SER A 1110 38.96 -17.33 25.65
N CYS A 1111 39.93 -16.49 25.25
CA CYS A 1111 39.66 -15.20 24.66
C CYS A 1111 39.13 -15.35 23.23
N ILE A 1112 37.90 -14.88 23.01
CA ILE A 1112 37.19 -15.05 21.75
C ILE A 1112 37.05 -13.76 20.94
N ALA A 1113 37.16 -12.59 21.56
CA ALA A 1113 37.17 -11.32 20.85
C ALA A 1113 37.84 -10.21 21.66
N TYR A 1114 38.21 -9.12 21.00
CA TYR A 1114 38.73 -7.91 21.64
C TYR A 1114 38.36 -6.64 20.88
N SER A 1115 38.46 -5.48 21.53
CA SER A 1115 38.15 -4.17 20.96
C SER A 1115 38.84 -3.04 21.76
N SER A 1116 39.00 -1.87 21.15
CA SER A 1116 39.36 -0.64 21.86
C SER A 1116 38.11 -0.02 22.51
N SER A 1117 38.25 0.53 23.72
CA SER A 1117 37.10 1.12 24.43
C SER A 1117 36.90 2.62 24.21
N GLY A 1118 37.80 3.31 23.49
CA GLY A 1118 37.78 4.77 23.36
C GLY A 1118 37.11 5.29 22.08
N ILE A 1119 36.19 6.25 22.22
CA ILE A 1119 35.52 7.07 21.17
C ILE A 1119 36.41 8.27 20.76
N SER A 1120 37.73 8.09 20.82
CA SER A 1120 38.69 9.11 20.35
C SER A 1120 39.99 8.38 20.14
N GLY A 1121 40.47 8.29 18.89
CA GLY A 1121 41.52 7.40 18.38
C GLY A 1121 42.92 7.50 19.03
N GLY A 1122 43.03 7.34 20.35
CA GLY A 1122 44.30 7.40 21.09
C GLY A 1122 44.31 6.80 22.51
N GLY A 1123 43.30 6.05 22.96
CA GLY A 1123 43.21 5.59 24.37
C GLY A 1123 43.71 4.16 24.65
N HIS A 1124 44.51 4.00 25.71
CA HIS A 1124 45.14 2.78 26.26
C HIS A 1124 44.18 1.74 26.88
N ASP A 1125 42.89 1.83 26.55
CA ASP A 1125 41.84 1.11 27.24
C ASP A 1125 41.28 0.00 26.34
N CYS A 1126 41.59 -1.24 26.70
CA CYS A 1126 41.39 -2.44 25.89
C CYS A 1126 40.30 -3.36 26.50
N LEU A 1127 39.40 -3.88 25.66
CA LEU A 1127 38.30 -4.79 26.03
C LEU A 1127 38.55 -6.18 25.45
N LEU A 1128 38.39 -7.22 26.26
CA LEU A 1128 38.58 -8.63 25.90
C LEU A 1128 37.35 -9.45 26.32
N TRP A 1129 36.85 -10.32 25.44
CA TRP A 1129 35.71 -11.21 25.71
C TRP A 1129 36.15 -12.66 25.71
N PHE A 1130 35.63 -13.46 26.65
CA PHE A 1130 36.05 -14.85 26.86
C PHE A 1130 34.91 -15.90 26.70
N GLY A 1131 33.68 -15.45 26.42
CA GLY A 1131 32.50 -16.28 26.23
C GLY A 1131 31.60 -15.70 25.14
N ASN A 1132 30.52 -16.40 24.76
CA ASN A 1132 29.70 -16.08 23.57
C ASN A 1132 29.45 -14.57 23.38
N LEU A 1133 29.66 -14.08 22.16
CA LEU A 1133 29.38 -12.69 21.80
C LEU A 1133 27.88 -12.55 21.53
N ILE A 1134 27.20 -11.77 22.35
CA ILE A 1134 25.74 -11.61 22.31
C ILE A 1134 25.44 -10.13 22.04
N ASP A 1135 24.38 -9.87 21.29
CA ASP A 1135 23.88 -8.51 20.99
C ASP A 1135 24.90 -7.65 20.22
N VAL A 1136 25.66 -8.30 19.34
CA VAL A 1136 26.49 -7.63 18.34
C VAL A 1136 25.60 -7.31 17.14
N ARG A 1137 25.39 -6.03 16.86
CA ARG A 1137 24.64 -5.57 15.68
C ARG A 1137 25.42 -4.51 14.93
N ARG A 1138 25.27 -4.48 13.62
CA ARG A 1138 25.88 -3.42 12.81
C ARG A 1138 25.09 -2.13 13.03
N LEU A 1139 25.77 -1.07 13.41
CA LEU A 1139 25.22 0.28 13.46
C LEU A 1139 25.15 0.79 12.01
N ILE A 1140 23.96 1.18 11.57
CA ILE A 1140 23.67 1.59 10.18
C ILE A 1140 23.96 3.08 10.03
#